data_AF-A0A3S3YV23-F1
#
_entry.id   AF-A0A3S3YV23-F1
#
_cell.length_a   1.000
_cell.length_b   1.000
_cell.length_c   1.000
_cell.angle_alpha   90.00
_cell.angle_beta   90.00
_cell.angle_gamma   90.00
#
_symmetry.space_group_name_H-M   'P 1'
#
loop_
_entity.id
_entity.type
_entity.pdbx_description
1 polymer ?
#
loop_
_entity_poly.entity_id
_entity_poly.type
_entity_poly.pdbx_seq_one_letter_code
_entity_poly.pdbx_strand_id
1 'polypeptide(L)'
;MINRFCQTLLLLLTTATLTKAQQFGGNPPSIKWKQVNTPASKVIFPEGMDSAAMRVANIIQYINPQIKHTIGFKQKQVSIVLQNQTTISNAYVGLAPFRSEFYLTPSQNSFEIGSLYWPGQLAIHEFRHVQQYNNFNVGLSHALRVVFGEGGQALGNDLSIPNWFFEGDAVYNETLVSHQGRGRLPYFYNGFRALWATYKSYSWMKLRNGSYVDYIPDHYPLGYMMVAYGREKYGNDFWEKVTHDAAAFKTGFYPFQNAIKKYSGLNYKIFRENAFAHFKKQFANDNMIDDQPPAHFVAHEEYPAYVNDSTLIYLKTTYNHIPKFVIRSKGKERAVAVQDINTDNYFTYHDGKVVYAAYRPDVRWGYRNYNELVVLDIKTGKERRITRKTKYFSPAFSNDSKTIVAVDVEPSGNSALHLLDALTGKLLIAIPNPDKLFYTYPKFYADDKIIAAVRNGKGEMALASVDTKTGAANYFTPFSFEPIGFIAVGGGRIIFSKTTGAYDKLFVLSLKTGKVFLKDTSEENMSPEIGAYQPAVTNSKMAWVGFTPYGYYIREGTLSENDLNETQLYEAEPMSNMGITKLGQDSAANLLSSVPNTPLPITNYSKAHGLFNFHSIFPNLNDPNYSLELAGENVLNTFQSRLSFNYNRDEGYKRIGYTGIYGALFPYISAGANYTFDRKGFSKGNSVYFNETDLHAGLEVPLNFTACKTATFLSAGSDVYYSQRRFQEAFRSQFADRHYTYLNNYISFSNEIQQAKQQINPRLAQSISLNYKTAIAGLSATQFLGTGSFYFPGLSVNHSLVISGAYQQKGANNSIGFSNDFPFSKGYTAESLDKMQKFGASYHFPIAYPDAGFGNLAYLLLVRGYLFYDQTHATDGSFLLNGRPFKADFRSAGAALFFDGKLFNQGSVSFGIRYSYLLDDDLFGGNGKNRIELVLPVSIF
;
A
#
# COMPACT_ATOMS: atom_id res chain seq x y z
N MET A 1 -0.51 19.16 42.94
CA MET A 1 0.52 19.04 41.88
C MET A 1 0.33 17.85 40.93
N ILE A 2 -0.62 16.94 41.18
CA ILE A 2 -0.84 15.71 40.39
C ILE A 2 -1.79 15.90 39.18
N ASN A 3 -2.66 16.93 39.20
CA ASN A 3 -3.65 17.15 38.12
C ASN A 3 -3.13 17.89 36.87
N ARG A 4 -1.95 18.52 36.91
CA ARG A 4 -1.38 19.18 35.72
C ARG A 4 -0.45 18.27 34.91
N PHE A 5 0.06 17.18 35.49
CA PHE A 5 0.91 16.22 34.78
C PHE A 5 0.07 15.24 33.92
N CYS A 6 -1.15 14.89 34.35
CA CYS A 6 -2.07 14.06 33.56
C CYS A 6 -2.61 14.75 32.30
N GLN A 7 -2.76 16.08 32.29
CA GLN A 7 -3.28 16.80 31.11
C GLN A 7 -2.23 16.99 30.01
N THR A 8 -0.94 16.99 30.36
CA THR A 8 0.16 17.08 29.37
C THR A 8 0.54 15.72 28.79
N LEU A 9 0.36 14.62 29.54
CA LEU A 9 0.60 13.25 29.07
C LEU A 9 -0.52 12.74 28.14
N LEU A 10 -1.77 13.19 28.32
CA LEU A 10 -2.91 12.80 27.48
C LEU A 10 -2.87 13.40 26.06
N LEU A 11 -2.10 14.48 25.86
CA LEU A 11 -1.90 15.15 24.56
C LEU A 11 -0.76 14.55 23.73
N LEU A 12 0.01 13.62 24.29
CA LEU A 12 1.19 12.99 23.67
C LEU A 12 0.95 11.55 23.20
N LEU A 13 -0.28 11.03 23.31
CA LEU A 13 -0.59 9.61 23.15
C LEU A 13 -1.60 9.28 22.03
N THR A 14 -1.80 10.12 21.02
CA THR A 14 -2.85 9.87 19.99
C THR A 14 -2.40 10.13 18.55
N THR A 15 -1.57 9.25 17.99
CA THR A 15 -1.30 9.22 16.53
C THR A 15 -1.00 7.82 16.01
N ALA A 16 -1.97 7.11 15.42
CA ALA A 16 -1.72 5.86 14.71
C ALA A 16 -1.14 6.15 13.31
N THR A 17 -0.03 5.48 12.96
CA THR A 17 0.50 5.48 11.59
C THR A 17 0.04 4.22 10.86
N LEU A 18 -0.46 4.37 9.63
CA LEU A 18 -0.70 3.25 8.73
C LEU A 18 0.65 2.80 8.17
N THR A 19 1.40 2.00 8.93
CA THR A 19 2.58 1.33 8.38
C THR A 19 2.10 0.15 7.52
N LYS A 20 2.39 0.19 6.21
CA LYS A 20 2.36 -1.04 5.40
C LYS A 20 3.47 -1.93 5.98
N ALA A 21 3.09 -2.98 6.70
CA ALA A 21 4.04 -3.89 7.32
C ALA A 21 5.02 -4.44 6.27
N GLN A 22 6.30 -4.47 6.62
CA GLN A 22 7.36 -5.04 5.78
C GLN A 22 7.10 -6.54 5.58
N GLN A 23 7.43 -7.09 4.40
CA GLN A 23 7.26 -8.53 4.17
C GLN A 23 8.35 -9.30 4.94
N PHE A 24 7.96 -10.01 6.00
CA PHE A 24 8.87 -10.84 6.78
C PHE A 24 9.17 -12.15 6.05
N GLY A 25 10.44 -12.55 5.98
CA GLY A 25 10.86 -13.81 5.39
C GLY A 25 10.43 -13.99 3.92
N GLY A 26 10.32 -12.87 3.18
CA GLY A 26 9.64 -12.85 1.88
C GLY A 26 10.44 -13.42 0.70
N ASN A 27 11.74 -13.69 0.87
CA ASN A 27 12.63 -14.14 -0.20
C ASN A 27 13.00 -15.63 -0.08
N PRO A 28 12.98 -16.41 -1.17
CA PRO A 28 13.41 -17.82 -1.15
C PRO A 28 14.86 -18.02 -0.66
N PRO A 29 15.15 -19.11 0.07
CA PRO A 29 16.50 -19.41 0.56
C PRO A 29 17.51 -19.72 -0.56
N SER A 30 17.05 -20.01 -1.78
CA SER A 30 17.91 -20.21 -2.94
C SER A 30 18.58 -18.92 -3.45
N ILE A 31 18.06 -17.74 -3.10
CA ILE A 31 18.67 -16.47 -3.52
C ILE A 31 20.01 -16.30 -2.81
N LYS A 32 21.08 -16.13 -3.60
CA LYS A 32 22.39 -15.71 -3.14
C LYS A 32 22.49 -14.19 -3.23
N TRP A 33 22.90 -13.57 -2.13
CA TRP A 33 22.98 -12.11 -2.04
C TRP A 33 24.41 -11.62 -2.24
N LYS A 34 24.56 -10.59 -3.05
CA LYS A 34 25.78 -9.83 -3.25
C LYS A 34 25.55 -8.39 -2.78
N GLN A 35 26.63 -7.63 -2.66
CA GLN A 35 26.57 -6.22 -2.32
C GLN A 35 27.62 -5.40 -3.08
N VAL A 36 27.27 -4.14 -3.35
CA VAL A 36 28.20 -3.06 -3.72
C VAL A 36 28.17 -2.04 -2.58
N ASN A 37 29.33 -1.74 -2.02
CA ASN A 37 29.46 -0.86 -0.86
C ASN A 37 30.17 0.44 -1.22
N THR A 38 29.52 1.58 -1.00
CA THR A 38 30.07 2.94 -1.15
C THR A 38 29.90 3.71 0.16
N PRO A 39 30.56 4.86 0.36
CA PRO A 39 30.38 5.65 1.59
C PRO A 39 28.92 6.07 1.86
N ALA A 40 28.11 6.25 0.81
CA ALA A 40 26.72 6.71 0.92
C ALA A 40 25.70 5.56 0.98
N SER A 41 25.99 4.41 0.37
CA SER A 41 25.03 3.32 0.24
C SER A 41 25.69 1.94 0.22
N LYS A 42 24.99 0.96 0.78
CA LYS A 42 25.25 -0.47 0.59
C LYS A 42 24.10 -1.05 -0.23
N VAL A 43 24.34 -1.27 -1.52
CA VAL A 43 23.34 -1.85 -2.43
C VAL A 43 23.44 -3.37 -2.34
N ILE A 44 22.40 -4.03 -1.86
CA ILE A 44 22.30 -5.47 -1.63
C ILE A 44 21.35 -6.06 -2.68
N PHE A 45 21.79 -7.10 -3.40
CA PHE A 45 21.07 -7.58 -4.57
C PHE A 45 21.24 -9.09 -4.79
N PRO A 46 20.27 -9.76 -5.46
CA PRO A 46 20.41 -11.13 -5.92
C PRO A 46 21.52 -11.27 -6.96
N GLU A 47 22.31 -12.35 -6.89
CA GLU A 47 23.26 -12.71 -7.94
C GLU A 47 22.59 -12.71 -9.33
N GLY A 48 23.23 -12.06 -10.31
CA GLY A 48 22.67 -11.83 -11.65
C GLY A 48 22.15 -10.40 -11.88
N MET A 49 22.06 -9.57 -10.84
CA MET A 49 21.65 -8.16 -10.91
C MET A 49 22.84 -7.17 -10.85
N ASP A 50 24.05 -7.65 -11.13
CA ASP A 50 25.32 -6.95 -10.96
C ASP A 50 25.34 -5.58 -11.66
N SER A 51 24.90 -5.50 -12.91
CA SER A 51 24.85 -4.24 -13.68
C SER A 51 23.87 -3.23 -13.10
N ALA A 52 22.69 -3.67 -12.65
CA ALA A 52 21.70 -2.78 -12.03
C ALA A 52 22.21 -2.25 -10.68
N ALA A 53 22.80 -3.11 -9.85
CA ALA A 53 23.34 -2.72 -8.56
C ALA A 53 24.52 -1.74 -8.68
N MET A 54 25.45 -1.99 -9.60
CA MET A 54 26.55 -1.05 -9.89
C MET A 54 26.02 0.27 -10.41
N ARG A 55 25.01 0.26 -11.30
CA ARG A 55 24.41 1.50 -11.80
C ARG A 55 23.76 2.31 -10.68
N VAL A 56 22.99 1.68 -9.79
CA VAL A 56 22.39 2.34 -8.60
C VAL A 56 23.49 2.95 -7.72
N ALA A 57 24.54 2.19 -7.39
CA ALA A 57 25.64 2.66 -6.55
C ALA A 57 26.39 3.85 -7.18
N ASN A 58 26.69 3.79 -8.49
CA ASN A 58 27.32 4.88 -9.22
C ASN A 58 26.43 6.14 -9.27
N ILE A 59 25.13 5.99 -9.51
CA ILE A 59 24.17 7.12 -9.49
C ILE A 59 24.21 7.82 -8.14
N ILE A 60 24.08 7.06 -7.05
CA ILE A 60 24.09 7.61 -5.68
C ILE A 60 25.42 8.29 -5.38
N GLN A 61 26.55 7.63 -5.68
CA GLN A 61 27.88 8.17 -5.40
C GLN A 61 28.14 9.47 -6.17
N TYR A 62 27.66 9.56 -7.42
CA TYR A 62 27.89 10.72 -8.28
C TYR A 62 26.97 11.90 -7.93
N ILE A 63 25.68 11.66 -7.69
CA ILE A 63 24.69 12.72 -7.49
C ILE A 63 24.72 13.26 -6.05
N ASN A 64 24.94 12.40 -5.04
CA ASN A 64 24.82 12.79 -3.63
C ASN A 64 25.62 14.06 -3.25
N PRO A 65 26.92 14.20 -3.60
CA PRO A 65 27.70 15.39 -3.26
C PRO A 65 27.11 16.69 -3.83
N GLN A 66 26.45 16.62 -4.98
CA GLN A 66 25.91 17.77 -5.71
C GLN A 66 24.60 18.26 -5.09
N ILE A 67 23.75 17.35 -4.59
CA ILE A 67 22.39 17.72 -4.13
C ILE A 67 22.22 17.74 -2.62
N LYS A 68 23.12 17.12 -1.82
CA LYS A 68 22.92 16.97 -0.36
C LYS A 68 22.70 18.30 0.37
N HIS A 69 23.42 19.34 -0.03
CA HIS A 69 23.37 20.65 0.61
C HIS A 69 21.97 21.31 0.55
N THR A 70 21.09 20.87 -0.37
CA THR A 70 19.75 21.45 -0.57
C THR A 70 18.70 21.01 0.46
N ILE A 71 19.06 20.11 1.38
CA ILE A 71 18.24 19.66 2.52
C ILE A 71 19.04 19.52 3.82
N GLY A 72 20.37 19.48 3.70
CA GLY A 72 21.31 19.49 4.81
C GLY A 72 22.46 18.50 4.62
N PHE A 73 23.56 18.73 5.34
CA PHE A 73 24.82 18.01 5.10
C PHE A 73 24.93 16.64 5.79
N LYS A 74 23.96 16.23 6.63
CA LYS A 74 24.03 14.94 7.33
C LYS A 74 23.84 13.80 6.34
N GLN A 75 24.74 12.83 6.37
CA GLN A 75 24.65 11.61 5.58
C GLN A 75 25.04 10.41 6.44
N LYS A 76 24.15 9.43 6.54
CA LYS A 76 24.47 8.08 6.99
C LYS A 76 24.43 7.13 5.81
N GLN A 77 25.24 6.08 5.85
CA GLN A 77 25.15 5.00 4.88
C GLN A 77 23.79 4.30 5.03
N VAL A 78 23.08 4.11 3.92
CA VAL A 78 21.81 3.36 3.88
C VAL A 78 22.02 1.98 3.25
N SER A 79 21.28 0.97 3.72
CA SER A 79 21.18 -0.29 3.00
C SER A 79 20.02 -0.25 2.01
N ILE A 80 20.26 -0.60 0.75
CA ILE A 80 19.26 -0.62 -0.32
C ILE A 80 19.13 -2.05 -0.83
N VAL A 81 17.98 -2.67 -0.66
CA VAL A 81 17.73 -4.06 -1.10
C VAL A 81 16.99 -4.07 -2.43
N LEU A 82 17.54 -4.75 -3.42
CA LEU A 82 16.93 -4.89 -4.75
C LEU A 82 16.05 -6.15 -4.81
N GLN A 83 14.73 -5.98 -4.90
CA GLN A 83 13.77 -7.08 -5.04
C GLN A 83 13.37 -7.23 -6.53
N ASN A 84 13.76 -8.34 -7.15
CA ASN A 84 13.55 -8.55 -8.60
C ASN A 84 12.42 -9.55 -8.94
N GLN A 85 11.82 -10.20 -7.94
CA GLN A 85 10.80 -11.25 -8.14
C GLN A 85 9.34 -10.76 -8.08
N THR A 86 9.12 -9.49 -7.73
CA THR A 86 7.77 -8.89 -7.63
C THR A 86 7.32 -8.29 -8.97
N THR A 87 6.01 -8.21 -9.23
CA THR A 87 5.34 -7.55 -10.37
C THR A 87 4.90 -6.12 -10.03
N ILE A 88 5.05 -5.71 -8.78
CA ILE A 88 4.69 -4.38 -8.29
C ILE A 88 5.82 -3.40 -8.63
N SER A 89 5.48 -2.27 -9.25
CA SER A 89 6.40 -1.14 -9.47
C SER A 89 6.35 -0.20 -8.28
N ASN A 90 7.32 -0.30 -7.36
CA ASN A 90 7.40 0.59 -6.20
C ASN A 90 8.80 0.62 -5.58
N ALA A 91 9.01 1.50 -4.62
CA ALA A 91 10.09 1.44 -3.67
C ALA A 91 9.68 2.17 -2.38
N TYR A 92 10.52 2.09 -1.35
CA TYR A 92 10.38 2.93 -0.18
C TYR A 92 11.71 3.11 0.55
N VAL A 93 11.77 4.15 1.39
CA VAL A 93 12.73 4.29 2.49
C VAL A 93 11.96 4.30 3.79
N GLY A 94 12.35 3.44 4.72
CA GLY A 94 11.73 3.36 6.03
C GLY A 94 12.75 3.62 7.14
N LEU A 95 12.23 4.07 8.28
CA LEU A 95 12.88 3.92 9.58
C LEU A 95 12.32 2.66 10.26
N ALA A 96 13.06 2.11 11.23
CA ALA A 96 12.66 0.93 11.97
C ALA A 96 12.52 -0.36 11.11
N PRO A 97 13.62 -0.87 10.51
CA PRO A 97 14.99 -0.33 10.51
C PRO A 97 15.24 0.64 9.35
N PHE A 98 16.25 1.49 9.49
CA PHE A 98 16.70 2.41 8.44
C PHE A 98 17.26 1.66 7.22
N ARG A 99 16.40 1.47 6.22
CA ARG A 99 16.73 0.83 4.94
C ARG A 99 15.83 1.31 3.82
N SER A 100 16.22 0.99 2.61
CA SER A 100 15.41 1.15 1.41
C SER A 100 15.22 -0.19 0.69
N GLU A 101 14.09 -0.36 0.03
CA GLU A 101 13.81 -1.52 -0.82
C GLU A 101 13.26 -1.09 -2.17
N PHE A 102 13.84 -1.61 -3.25
CA PHE A 102 13.47 -1.29 -4.63
C PHE A 102 12.77 -2.49 -5.26
N TYR A 103 11.56 -2.31 -5.79
CA TYR A 103 10.84 -3.34 -6.53
C TYR A 103 11.07 -3.13 -8.02
N LEU A 104 11.85 -4.01 -8.63
CA LEU A 104 12.53 -3.72 -9.89
C LEU A 104 11.71 -3.95 -11.17
N THR A 105 10.42 -4.27 -11.07
CA THR A 105 9.57 -4.41 -12.27
C THR A 105 9.00 -3.04 -12.66
N PRO A 106 9.33 -2.49 -13.84
CA PRO A 106 8.82 -1.20 -14.30
C PRO A 106 7.33 -1.24 -14.63
N SER A 107 6.63 -0.11 -14.47
CA SER A 107 5.21 -0.02 -14.86
C SER A 107 5.06 -0.02 -16.38
N GLN A 108 3.97 -0.57 -16.89
CA GLN A 108 3.59 -0.46 -18.31
C GLN A 108 3.13 0.96 -18.68
N ASN A 109 2.58 1.70 -17.71
CA ASN A 109 2.08 3.07 -17.93
C ASN A 109 3.18 4.11 -17.71
N SER A 110 3.83 4.53 -18.80
CA SER A 110 4.89 5.55 -18.74
C SER A 110 4.38 6.98 -18.54
N PHE A 111 3.07 7.24 -18.70
CA PHE A 111 2.49 8.55 -18.41
C PHE A 111 2.44 8.84 -16.90
N GLU A 112 2.24 7.80 -16.08
CA GLU A 112 2.05 7.95 -14.64
C GLU A 112 3.36 8.13 -13.88
N ILE A 113 4.35 7.28 -14.17
CA ILE A 113 5.64 7.28 -13.47
C ILE A 113 6.81 7.73 -14.33
N GLY A 114 6.66 7.87 -15.65
CA GLY A 114 7.75 8.18 -16.57
C GLY A 114 8.37 6.93 -17.22
N SER A 115 9.37 7.18 -18.06
CA SER A 115 10.01 6.19 -18.92
C SER A 115 11.49 5.95 -18.60
N LEU A 116 12.06 6.69 -17.64
CA LEU A 116 13.46 6.55 -17.23
C LEU A 116 13.83 5.10 -16.86
N TYR A 117 15.12 4.78 -16.97
CA TYR A 117 15.64 3.49 -16.50
C TYR A 117 15.24 3.24 -15.04
N TRP A 118 14.37 2.26 -14.81
CA TRP A 118 13.60 2.13 -13.58
C TRP A 118 14.44 2.05 -12.29
N PRO A 119 15.48 1.19 -12.19
CA PRO A 119 16.36 1.20 -11.00
C PRO A 119 17.07 2.54 -10.78
N GLY A 120 17.38 3.27 -11.86
CA GLY A 120 17.98 4.60 -11.79
C GLY A 120 16.99 5.67 -11.32
N GLN A 121 15.73 5.60 -11.77
CA GLN A 121 14.66 6.45 -11.30
C GLN A 121 14.39 6.25 -9.80
N LEU A 122 14.33 4.98 -9.35
CA LEU A 122 14.22 4.68 -7.93
C LEU A 122 15.42 5.21 -7.15
N ALA A 123 16.65 5.09 -7.69
CA ALA A 123 17.84 5.60 -7.02
C ALA A 123 17.80 7.12 -6.79
N ILE A 124 17.35 7.92 -7.76
CA ILE A 124 17.28 9.38 -7.61
C ILE A 124 16.08 9.82 -6.75
N HIS A 125 15.00 9.04 -6.70
CA HIS A 125 13.83 9.34 -5.87
C HIS A 125 14.06 8.93 -4.41
N GLU A 126 14.29 7.63 -4.17
CA GLU A 126 14.37 7.06 -2.83
C GLU A 126 15.59 7.57 -2.07
N PHE A 127 16.72 7.78 -2.75
CA PHE A 127 17.89 8.35 -2.09
C PHE A 127 17.64 9.78 -1.58
N ARG A 128 16.65 10.49 -2.13
CA ARG A 128 16.23 11.77 -1.56
C ARG A 128 15.56 11.60 -0.19
N HIS A 129 14.72 10.57 -0.01
CA HIS A 129 14.18 10.24 1.32
C HIS A 129 15.26 9.86 2.33
N VAL A 130 16.33 9.20 1.89
CA VAL A 130 17.51 8.93 2.72
C VAL A 130 18.13 10.23 3.24
N GLN A 131 18.30 11.23 2.38
CA GLN A 131 18.81 12.54 2.76
C GLN A 131 17.84 13.26 3.71
N GLN A 132 16.54 13.18 3.46
CA GLN A 132 15.50 13.74 4.33
C GLN A 132 15.57 13.14 5.74
N TYR A 133 15.51 11.81 5.88
CA TYR A 133 15.59 11.14 7.19
C TYR A 133 16.90 11.41 7.93
N ASN A 134 18.03 11.51 7.22
CA ASN A 134 19.31 11.84 7.84
C ASN A 134 19.33 13.26 8.44
N ASN A 135 18.69 14.23 7.77
CA ASN A 135 18.70 15.63 8.18
C ASN A 135 17.57 15.98 9.16
N PHE A 136 16.45 15.25 9.14
CA PHE A 136 15.32 15.51 10.06
C PHE A 136 15.53 14.90 11.46
N ASN A 137 16.64 14.20 11.67
CA ASN A 137 17.08 13.78 13.01
C ASN A 137 17.73 14.97 13.77
N VAL A 138 16.93 15.95 14.18
CA VAL A 138 17.31 17.17 14.92
C VAL A 138 16.28 17.54 15.98
N GLY A 139 16.69 18.32 17.00
CA GLY A 139 15.80 18.85 18.05
C GLY A 139 14.90 17.79 18.68
N LEU A 140 13.59 18.05 18.77
CA LEU A 140 12.63 17.12 19.38
C LEU A 140 12.53 15.78 18.62
N SER A 141 12.64 15.76 17.28
CA SER A 141 12.68 14.50 16.52
C SER A 141 13.89 13.65 16.89
N HIS A 142 15.03 14.28 17.19
CA HIS A 142 16.20 13.57 17.72
C HIS A 142 15.98 13.07 19.14
N ALA A 143 15.34 13.86 20.02
CA ALA A 143 15.02 13.42 21.37
C ALA A 143 14.08 12.19 21.36
N LEU A 144 13.06 12.18 20.48
CA LEU A 144 12.20 11.02 20.28
C LEU A 144 12.99 9.81 19.75
N ARG A 145 13.99 10.04 18.87
CA ARG A 145 14.91 8.98 18.43
C ARG A 145 15.67 8.37 19.61
N VAL A 146 16.14 9.18 20.55
CA VAL A 146 16.89 8.69 21.72
C VAL A 146 16.01 7.82 22.62
N VAL A 147 14.72 8.17 22.78
CA VAL A 147 13.79 7.45 23.68
C VAL A 147 13.18 6.21 23.03
N PHE A 148 12.67 6.32 21.80
CA PHE A 148 11.90 5.26 21.12
C PHE A 148 12.62 4.67 19.90
N GLY A 149 13.88 5.05 19.68
CA GLY A 149 14.66 4.59 18.53
C GLY A 149 14.14 5.18 17.21
N GLU A 150 14.36 4.46 16.12
CA GLU A 150 14.01 4.93 14.77
C GLU A 150 12.51 5.14 14.58
N GLY A 151 11.67 4.34 15.26
CA GLY A 151 10.21 4.55 15.31
C GLY A 151 9.83 5.88 15.97
N GLY A 152 10.56 6.28 17.03
CA GLY A 152 10.40 7.60 17.65
C GLY A 152 10.76 8.76 16.71
N GLN A 153 11.85 8.60 15.94
CA GLN A 153 12.19 9.58 14.93
C GLN A 153 11.11 9.68 13.85
N ALA A 154 10.59 8.54 13.37
CA ALA A 154 9.52 8.51 12.37
C ALA A 154 8.30 9.28 12.88
N LEU A 155 7.88 9.04 14.13
CA LEU A 155 6.80 9.78 14.76
C LEU A 155 7.07 11.30 14.82
N GLY A 156 8.26 11.71 15.26
CA GLY A 156 8.64 13.13 15.32
C GLY A 156 8.60 13.82 13.94
N ASN A 157 9.10 13.12 12.93
CA ASN A 157 9.06 13.58 11.54
C ASN A 157 7.63 13.69 11.02
N ASP A 158 6.79 12.67 11.23
CA ASP A 158 5.39 12.64 10.77
C ASP A 158 4.50 13.65 11.51
N LEU A 159 4.88 14.08 12.70
CA LEU A 159 4.17 15.15 13.42
C LEU A 159 4.57 16.55 12.95
N SER A 160 5.78 16.71 12.40
CA SER A 160 6.34 18.03 12.07
C SER A 160 6.41 18.34 10.59
N ILE A 161 6.56 17.35 9.71
CA ILE A 161 6.75 17.54 8.28
C ILE A 161 5.64 16.77 7.54
N PRO A 162 4.86 17.44 6.67
CA PRO A 162 3.76 16.80 5.95
C PRO A 162 4.29 15.76 4.96
N ASN A 163 3.61 14.61 4.84
CA ASN A 163 3.93 13.58 3.85
C ASN A 163 4.03 14.11 2.39
N TRP A 164 3.24 15.12 2.00
CA TRP A 164 3.38 15.75 0.68
C TRP A 164 4.77 16.35 0.48
N PHE A 165 5.45 16.83 1.55
CA PHE A 165 6.78 17.41 1.41
C PHE A 165 7.82 16.34 1.09
N PHE A 166 7.77 15.20 1.80
CA PHE A 166 8.68 14.07 1.55
C PHE A 166 8.65 13.67 0.08
N GLU A 167 7.45 13.38 -0.43
CA GLU A 167 7.25 12.97 -1.83
C GLU A 167 7.53 14.11 -2.81
N GLY A 168 7.05 15.33 -2.51
CA GLY A 168 7.21 16.48 -3.37
C GLY A 168 8.67 16.86 -3.62
N ASP A 169 9.51 16.79 -2.59
CA ASP A 169 10.94 17.07 -2.68
C ASP A 169 11.73 15.92 -3.33
N ALA A 170 11.28 14.67 -3.20
CA ALA A 170 11.80 13.55 -3.97
C ALA A 170 11.43 13.64 -5.47
N VAL A 171 10.18 14.04 -5.79
CA VAL A 171 9.76 14.33 -7.18
C VAL A 171 10.50 15.54 -7.74
N TYR A 172 10.76 16.57 -6.93
CA TYR A 172 11.60 17.68 -7.36
C TYR A 172 13.01 17.20 -7.69
N ASN A 173 13.60 16.36 -6.84
CA ASN A 173 14.93 15.82 -7.06
C ASN A 173 15.03 14.97 -8.35
N GLU A 174 14.11 14.02 -8.57
CA GLU A 174 14.13 13.21 -9.80
C GLU A 174 13.96 14.09 -11.05
N THR A 175 13.18 15.16 -10.95
CA THR A 175 12.95 16.13 -12.04
C THR A 175 14.20 17.00 -12.26
N LEU A 176 14.87 17.43 -11.20
CA LEU A 176 16.10 18.20 -11.30
C LEU A 176 17.20 17.39 -11.98
N VAL A 177 17.48 16.18 -11.51
CA VAL A 177 18.67 15.43 -11.93
C VAL A 177 18.48 14.61 -13.20
N SER A 178 17.30 14.62 -13.82
CA SER A 178 17.01 13.88 -15.05
C SER A 178 16.29 14.74 -16.10
N HIS A 179 16.34 14.29 -17.37
CA HIS A 179 15.68 14.96 -18.50
C HIS A 179 14.14 14.83 -18.48
N GLN A 180 13.58 13.97 -17.63
CA GLN A 180 12.13 13.73 -17.55
C GLN A 180 11.62 14.05 -16.14
N GLY A 181 11.58 13.08 -15.22
CA GLY A 181 10.98 13.23 -13.89
C GLY A 181 9.48 13.54 -13.91
N ARG A 182 8.72 13.11 -12.89
CA ARG A 182 7.26 13.30 -12.87
C ARG A 182 6.85 14.77 -12.89
N GLY A 183 7.70 15.67 -12.42
CA GLY A 183 7.45 17.12 -12.48
C GLY A 183 7.28 17.68 -13.90
N ARG A 184 7.75 16.96 -14.94
CA ARG A 184 7.55 17.34 -16.36
C ARG A 184 6.41 16.59 -17.05
N LEU A 185 5.80 15.60 -16.41
CA LEU A 185 4.73 14.79 -17.02
C LEU A 185 3.39 15.51 -16.92
N PRO A 186 2.65 15.76 -18.03
CA PRO A 186 1.33 16.40 -17.96
C PRO A 186 0.33 15.59 -17.14
N TYR A 187 0.31 14.26 -17.31
CA TYR A 187 -0.53 13.31 -16.56
C TYR A 187 -0.46 13.51 -15.04
N PHE A 188 0.73 13.82 -14.51
CA PHE A 188 0.97 14.04 -13.09
C PHE A 188 0.10 15.17 -12.51
N TYR A 189 -0.30 16.13 -13.34
CA TYR A 189 -1.13 17.28 -12.95
C TYR A 189 -2.62 17.11 -13.26
N ASN A 190 -3.05 16.01 -13.90
CA ASN A 190 -4.43 15.81 -14.37
C ASN A 190 -5.47 16.13 -13.29
N GLY A 191 -5.24 15.65 -12.06
CA GLY A 191 -6.13 15.89 -10.94
C GLY A 191 -6.36 17.37 -10.65
N PHE A 192 -5.29 18.15 -10.51
CA PHE A 192 -5.38 19.59 -10.22
C PHE A 192 -5.89 20.39 -11.41
N ARG A 193 -5.45 20.06 -12.62
CA ARG A 193 -5.93 20.67 -13.86
C ARG A 193 -7.43 20.51 -14.02
N ALA A 194 -7.95 19.31 -13.78
CA ALA A 194 -9.38 19.02 -13.89
C ALA A 194 -10.21 19.80 -12.86
N LEU A 195 -9.70 20.00 -11.65
CA LEU A 195 -10.35 20.88 -10.66
C LEU A 195 -10.35 22.35 -11.12
N TRP A 196 -9.23 22.83 -11.65
CA TRP A 196 -9.13 24.21 -12.14
C TRP A 196 -10.01 24.47 -13.36
N ALA A 197 -10.07 23.53 -14.29
CA ALA A 197 -10.89 23.57 -15.51
C ALA A 197 -12.40 23.58 -15.22
N THR A 198 -12.81 23.11 -14.03
CA THR A 198 -14.23 23.04 -13.61
C THR A 198 -14.58 24.02 -12.49
N TYR A 199 -13.70 25.00 -12.23
CA TYR A 199 -13.83 25.97 -11.13
C TYR A 199 -14.03 25.35 -9.73
N LYS A 200 -13.70 24.06 -9.54
CA LYS A 200 -13.81 23.40 -8.25
C LYS A 200 -12.71 23.87 -7.31
N SER A 201 -13.12 24.30 -6.11
CA SER A 201 -12.23 24.71 -5.04
C SER A 201 -12.44 23.85 -3.80
N TYR A 202 -11.44 23.05 -3.44
CA TYR A 202 -11.48 22.25 -2.23
C TYR A 202 -10.74 22.95 -1.09
N SER A 203 -11.25 22.77 0.14
CA SER A 203 -10.56 23.23 1.33
C SER A 203 -9.19 22.56 1.46
N TRP A 204 -8.24 23.25 2.09
CA TRP A 204 -6.90 22.72 2.29
C TRP A 204 -6.91 21.37 3.04
N MET A 205 -7.75 21.24 4.06
CA MET A 205 -7.87 19.99 4.82
C MET A 205 -8.43 18.86 3.97
N LYS A 206 -9.36 19.14 3.05
CA LYS A 206 -9.86 18.13 2.10
C LYS A 206 -8.78 17.64 1.14
N LEU A 207 -8.02 18.56 0.53
CA LEU A 207 -6.87 18.21 -0.32
C LEU A 207 -5.81 17.41 0.44
N ARG A 208 -5.61 17.67 1.73
CA ARG A 208 -4.63 16.96 2.56
C ARG A 208 -5.09 15.57 2.98
N ASN A 209 -6.39 15.40 3.25
CA ASN A 209 -6.89 14.22 3.94
C ASN A 209 -7.61 13.22 3.04
N GLY A 210 -8.09 13.65 1.87
CA GLY A 210 -8.90 12.84 0.98
C GLY A 210 -10.39 13.05 1.20
N SER A 211 -11.20 12.25 0.49
CA SER A 211 -12.67 12.24 0.58
C SER A 211 -13.18 10.84 0.21
N TYR A 212 -14.34 10.46 0.74
CA TYR A 212 -15.08 9.25 0.36
C TYR A 212 -16.12 9.49 -0.74
N VAL A 213 -16.38 10.74 -1.12
CA VAL A 213 -17.41 11.11 -2.11
C VAL A 213 -16.85 11.90 -3.28
N ASP A 214 -15.74 12.60 -3.11
CA ASP A 214 -15.09 13.37 -4.17
C ASP A 214 -13.77 12.74 -4.63
N TYR A 215 -13.39 12.99 -5.88
CA TYR A 215 -12.04 12.74 -6.35
C TYR A 215 -11.11 13.79 -5.74
N ILE A 216 -10.01 13.35 -5.13
CA ILE A 216 -8.99 14.22 -4.56
C ILE A 216 -7.67 13.92 -5.26
N PRO A 217 -7.00 14.93 -5.86
CA PRO A 217 -5.67 14.74 -6.43
C PRO A 217 -4.68 14.21 -5.39
N ASP A 218 -3.75 13.39 -5.86
CA ASP A 218 -2.76 12.77 -4.99
C ASP A 218 -1.77 13.77 -4.36
N HIS A 219 -1.15 13.37 -3.26
CA HIS A 219 -0.22 14.19 -2.49
C HIS A 219 1.15 14.41 -3.17
N TYR A 220 1.56 13.58 -4.13
CA TYR A 220 2.79 13.78 -4.90
C TYR A 220 2.75 15.07 -5.74
N PRO A 221 1.75 15.29 -6.63
CA PRO A 221 1.67 16.54 -7.39
C PRO A 221 1.41 17.75 -6.51
N LEU A 222 0.62 17.59 -5.45
CA LEU A 222 0.45 18.64 -4.43
C LEU A 222 1.82 19.05 -3.87
N GLY A 223 2.60 18.06 -3.46
CA GLY A 223 3.89 18.28 -2.83
C GLY A 223 4.91 18.90 -3.76
N TYR A 224 5.03 18.36 -4.97
CA TYR A 224 5.92 18.89 -5.99
C TYR A 224 5.63 20.36 -6.27
N MET A 225 4.36 20.74 -6.47
CA MET A 225 4.01 22.13 -6.74
C MET A 225 4.45 23.08 -5.62
N MET A 226 4.25 22.68 -4.35
CA MET A 226 4.68 23.47 -3.20
C MET A 226 6.20 23.58 -3.15
N VAL A 227 6.92 22.46 -3.30
CA VAL A 227 8.39 22.40 -3.20
C VAL A 227 9.05 23.17 -4.32
N ALA A 228 8.62 22.92 -5.57
CA ALA A 228 9.15 23.57 -6.75
C ALA A 228 8.93 25.08 -6.70
N TYR A 229 7.74 25.54 -6.30
CA TYR A 229 7.48 26.97 -6.10
C TYR A 229 8.39 27.58 -5.02
N GLY A 230 8.57 26.87 -3.89
CA GLY A 230 9.47 27.30 -2.82
C GLY A 230 10.90 27.53 -3.33
N ARG A 231 11.44 26.60 -4.13
CA ARG A 231 12.79 26.72 -4.72
C ARG A 231 12.86 27.82 -5.77
N GLU A 232 11.83 27.91 -6.63
CA GLU A 232 11.74 28.93 -7.69
C GLU A 232 11.76 30.35 -7.11
N LYS A 233 11.08 30.59 -5.97
CA LYS A 233 10.96 31.93 -5.38
C LYS A 233 11.98 32.28 -4.32
N TYR A 234 12.40 31.30 -3.51
CA TYR A 234 13.18 31.57 -2.30
C TYR A 234 14.57 30.92 -2.31
N GLY A 235 14.93 30.21 -3.38
CA GLY A 235 16.25 29.59 -3.53
C GLY A 235 16.34 28.16 -3.01
N ASN A 236 17.49 27.53 -3.27
CA ASN A 236 17.69 26.09 -3.04
C ASN A 236 17.84 25.70 -1.56
N ASP A 237 18.24 26.64 -0.71
CA ASP A 237 18.43 26.47 0.73
C ASP A 237 17.14 26.74 1.54
N PHE A 238 16.07 27.20 0.90
CA PHE A 238 14.79 27.48 1.54
C PHE A 238 14.25 26.26 2.30
N TRP A 239 14.22 25.09 1.65
CA TRP A 239 13.66 23.88 2.25
C TRP A 239 14.54 23.23 3.29
N GLU A 240 15.87 23.37 3.20
CA GLU A 240 16.79 23.01 4.29
C GLU A 240 16.38 23.73 5.58
N LYS A 241 16.24 25.07 5.51
CA LYS A 241 15.89 25.89 6.66
C LYS A 241 14.50 25.58 7.22
N VAL A 242 13.50 25.45 6.34
CA VAL A 242 12.11 25.16 6.74
C VAL A 242 12.01 23.81 7.44
N THR A 243 12.56 22.76 6.83
CA THR A 243 12.44 21.39 7.38
C THR A 243 13.29 21.20 8.62
N HIS A 244 14.48 21.82 8.70
CA HIS A 244 15.30 21.78 9.90
C HIS A 244 14.55 22.40 11.10
N ASP A 245 13.97 23.59 10.95
CA ASP A 245 13.21 24.24 12.03
C ASP A 245 11.92 23.48 12.37
N ALA A 246 11.28 22.86 11.37
CA ALA A 246 10.10 22.02 11.54
C ALA A 246 10.42 20.75 12.35
N ALA A 247 11.39 19.95 11.90
CA ALA A 247 11.81 18.70 12.56
C ALA A 247 12.38 18.93 13.96
N ALA A 248 12.99 20.10 14.20
CA ALA A 248 13.45 20.48 15.52
C ALA A 248 12.33 20.99 16.44
N PHE A 249 11.10 21.18 15.92
CA PHE A 249 9.94 21.75 16.63
C PHE A 249 10.22 23.12 17.25
N LYS A 250 11.00 24.00 16.58
CA LYS A 250 11.45 25.28 17.17
C LYS A 250 10.31 26.21 17.62
N THR A 251 9.12 26.07 17.05
CA THR A 251 7.93 26.87 17.41
C THR A 251 6.85 26.05 18.12
N GLY A 252 7.11 24.78 18.42
CA GLY A 252 6.13 23.86 19.02
C GLY A 252 5.01 23.53 18.05
N PHE A 253 3.86 24.21 18.20
CA PHE A 253 2.65 23.94 17.42
C PHE A 253 2.72 24.50 16.00
N TYR A 254 2.32 23.72 15.01
CA TYR A 254 2.46 24.02 13.58
C TYR A 254 3.89 24.43 13.15
N PRO A 255 4.90 23.58 13.45
CA PRO A 255 6.29 23.98 13.31
C PRO A 255 6.67 24.23 11.84
N PHE A 256 6.11 23.47 10.90
CA PHE A 256 6.31 23.65 9.46
C PHE A 256 5.72 24.96 8.93
N GLN A 257 4.48 25.28 9.31
CA GLN A 257 3.77 26.46 8.84
C GLN A 257 4.46 27.75 9.33
N ASN A 258 4.91 27.74 10.59
CA ASN A 258 5.67 28.85 11.15
C ASN A 258 7.04 28.99 10.49
N ALA A 259 7.72 27.88 10.18
CA ALA A 259 8.99 27.91 9.48
C ALA A 259 8.84 28.47 8.04
N ILE A 260 7.79 28.09 7.30
CA ILE A 260 7.48 28.72 6.01
C ILE A 260 7.29 30.23 6.17
N LYS A 261 6.52 30.67 7.16
CA LYS A 261 6.31 32.11 7.41
C LYS A 261 7.63 32.85 7.67
N LYS A 262 8.50 32.26 8.48
CA LYS A 262 9.81 32.82 8.81
C LYS A 262 10.71 33.00 7.59
N TYR A 263 10.78 31.99 6.70
CA TYR A 263 11.75 31.99 5.60
C TYR A 263 11.21 32.53 4.28
N SER A 264 9.89 32.58 4.09
CA SER A 264 9.26 33.15 2.89
C SER A 264 8.72 34.57 3.09
N GLY A 265 8.53 35.00 4.35
CA GLY A 265 7.80 36.22 4.70
C GLY A 265 6.27 36.11 4.52
N LEU A 266 5.76 35.00 3.98
CA LEU A 266 4.33 34.80 3.71
C LEU A 266 3.72 33.85 4.73
N ASN A 267 2.49 34.13 5.18
CA ASN A 267 1.75 33.12 5.93
C ASN A 267 1.52 31.87 5.06
N TYR A 268 1.36 30.71 5.72
CA TYR A 268 1.24 29.44 5.01
C TYR A 268 0.08 29.37 4.02
N LYS A 269 -1.03 30.08 4.29
CA LYS A 269 -2.16 30.16 3.36
C LYS A 269 -1.77 30.85 2.04
N ILE A 270 -1.19 32.04 2.10
CA ILE A 270 -0.80 32.81 0.91
C ILE A 270 0.34 32.10 0.16
N PHE A 271 1.30 31.49 0.86
CA PHE A 271 2.33 30.68 0.22
C PHE A 271 1.72 29.59 -0.68
N ARG A 272 0.74 28.84 -0.17
CA ARG A 272 0.06 27.77 -0.93
C ARG A 272 -0.78 28.31 -2.08
N GLU A 273 -1.51 29.40 -1.85
CA GLU A 273 -2.32 30.05 -2.89
C GLU A 273 -1.44 30.53 -4.06
N ASN A 274 -0.29 31.14 -3.75
CA ASN A 274 0.67 31.57 -4.77
C ASN A 274 1.30 30.38 -5.51
N ALA A 275 1.63 29.30 -4.81
CA ALA A 275 2.12 28.08 -5.43
C ALA A 275 1.09 27.48 -6.41
N PHE A 276 -0.18 27.37 -6.01
CA PHE A 276 -1.22 26.92 -6.93
C PHE A 276 -1.43 27.88 -8.10
N ALA A 277 -1.41 29.19 -7.87
CA ALA A 277 -1.55 30.19 -8.93
C ALA A 277 -0.41 30.10 -9.97
N HIS A 278 0.83 29.84 -9.53
CA HIS A 278 1.98 29.66 -10.41
C HIS A 278 1.78 28.52 -11.41
N PHE A 279 1.33 27.36 -10.93
CA PHE A 279 1.07 26.19 -11.78
C PHE A 279 -0.21 26.33 -12.60
N LYS A 280 -1.28 26.87 -12.00
CA LYS A 280 -2.55 27.11 -12.73
C LYS A 280 -2.32 27.98 -13.97
N LYS A 281 -1.41 28.96 -13.91
CA LYS A 281 -1.04 29.81 -15.07
C LYS A 281 -0.46 29.01 -16.25
N GLN A 282 0.23 27.90 -16.00
CA GLN A 282 0.82 27.07 -17.06
C GLN A 282 -0.23 26.33 -17.89
N PHE A 283 -1.44 26.19 -17.34
CA PHE A 283 -2.56 25.47 -17.95
C PHE A 283 -3.73 26.41 -18.27
N ALA A 284 -3.45 27.69 -18.53
CA ALA A 284 -4.47 28.69 -18.87
C ALA A 284 -5.22 28.37 -20.18
N ASN A 285 -4.65 27.54 -21.05
CA ASN A 285 -5.29 27.08 -22.29
C ASN A 285 -6.19 25.84 -22.09
N ASP A 286 -6.31 25.31 -20.87
CA ASP A 286 -7.29 24.26 -20.60
C ASP A 286 -8.69 24.86 -20.74
N ASN A 287 -9.56 24.17 -21.50
CA ASN A 287 -10.94 24.60 -21.68
C ASN A 287 -11.65 24.63 -20.31
N MET A 288 -12.36 25.73 -20.03
CA MET A 288 -13.02 25.94 -18.75
C MET A 288 -14.53 25.65 -18.88
N ILE A 289 -15.12 24.97 -17.90
CA ILE A 289 -16.58 24.79 -17.79
C ILE A 289 -17.08 25.12 -16.39
N ASP A 290 -18.20 25.83 -16.34
CA ASP A 290 -18.98 25.99 -15.12
C ASP A 290 -19.90 24.78 -14.93
N ASP A 291 -19.55 23.91 -13.97
CA ASP A 291 -20.36 22.76 -13.60
C ASP A 291 -21.29 23.14 -12.43
N GLN A 292 -22.55 23.45 -12.74
CA GLN A 292 -23.58 23.76 -11.75
C GLN A 292 -24.80 22.83 -11.90
N PRO A 293 -25.21 22.11 -10.83
CA PRO A 293 -24.56 22.04 -9.51
C PRO A 293 -23.31 21.13 -9.53
N PRO A 294 -22.30 21.39 -8.67
CA PRO A 294 -21.08 20.58 -8.64
C PRO A 294 -21.37 19.12 -8.29
N ALA A 295 -20.99 18.18 -9.17
CA ALA A 295 -21.18 16.76 -8.90
C ALA A 295 -20.04 16.13 -8.08
N HIS A 296 -20.36 15.04 -7.37
CA HIS A 296 -19.40 14.17 -6.68
C HIS A 296 -18.70 13.20 -7.66
N PHE A 297 -17.73 12.43 -7.18
CA PHE A 297 -17.10 11.37 -7.98
C PHE A 297 -18.16 10.39 -8.50
N VAL A 298 -18.12 10.10 -9.79
CA VAL A 298 -19.06 9.22 -10.47
C VAL A 298 -18.45 7.84 -10.66
N ALA A 299 -17.41 7.76 -11.50
CA ALA A 299 -16.73 6.52 -11.84
C ALA A 299 -15.42 6.81 -12.56
N HIS A 300 -14.49 5.86 -12.51
CA HIS A 300 -13.47 5.71 -13.54
C HIS A 300 -13.98 4.72 -14.60
N GLU A 301 -13.97 5.15 -15.86
CA GLU A 301 -14.26 4.34 -17.04
C GLU A 301 -12.98 4.23 -17.87
N GLU A 302 -12.38 3.05 -17.89
CA GLU A 302 -11.02 2.82 -18.40
C GLU A 302 -10.97 1.73 -19.46
N TYR A 303 -9.99 1.85 -20.35
CA TYR A 303 -9.65 0.90 -21.42
C TYR A 303 -10.85 0.50 -22.29
N PRO A 304 -11.56 1.46 -22.93
CA PRO A 304 -12.64 1.12 -23.85
C PRO A 304 -12.16 0.20 -24.98
N ALA A 305 -13.05 -0.67 -25.43
CA ALA A 305 -12.89 -1.46 -26.64
C ALA A 305 -14.25 -1.64 -27.33
N TYR A 306 -14.28 -1.54 -28.66
CA TYR A 306 -15.50 -1.74 -29.42
C TYR A 306 -15.82 -3.23 -29.56
N VAL A 307 -17.03 -3.61 -29.15
CA VAL A 307 -17.67 -4.88 -29.51
C VAL A 307 -18.24 -4.78 -30.93
N ASN A 308 -18.77 -3.61 -31.28
CA ASN A 308 -19.19 -3.16 -32.61
C ASN A 308 -19.40 -1.64 -32.57
N ASP A 309 -19.73 -1.01 -33.69
CA ASP A 309 -19.90 0.46 -33.83
C ASP A 309 -20.98 1.09 -32.91
N SER A 310 -21.80 0.29 -32.20
CA SER A 310 -22.82 0.77 -31.25
C SER A 310 -22.62 0.29 -29.81
N THR A 311 -21.56 -0.48 -29.56
CA THR A 311 -21.37 -1.20 -28.30
C THR A 311 -19.92 -1.17 -27.87
N LEU A 312 -19.67 -0.64 -26.67
CA LEU A 312 -18.36 -0.60 -26.01
C LEU A 312 -18.33 -1.57 -24.84
N ILE A 313 -17.16 -2.18 -24.59
CA ILE A 313 -16.79 -2.80 -23.32
C ILE A 313 -15.67 -1.98 -22.68
N TYR A 314 -15.71 -1.79 -21.37
CA TYR A 314 -14.70 -1.06 -20.61
C TYR A 314 -14.69 -1.53 -19.15
N LEU A 315 -13.65 -1.15 -18.40
CA LEU A 315 -13.57 -1.37 -16.96
C LEU A 315 -14.20 -0.18 -16.24
N LYS A 316 -15.13 -0.44 -15.31
CA LYS A 316 -15.80 0.58 -14.50
C LYS A 316 -15.46 0.39 -13.03
N THR A 317 -14.93 1.43 -12.40
CA THR A 317 -14.61 1.46 -10.96
C THR A 317 -15.34 2.62 -10.29
N THR A 318 -16.00 2.36 -9.16
CA THR A 318 -16.69 3.40 -8.38
C THR A 318 -16.25 3.33 -6.91
N TYR A 319 -16.63 4.30 -6.08
CA TYR A 319 -16.29 4.25 -4.65
C TYR A 319 -17.12 3.23 -3.86
N ASN A 320 -18.26 2.75 -4.37
CA ASN A 320 -19.13 1.79 -3.69
C ASN A 320 -19.11 0.38 -4.30
N HIS A 321 -18.50 0.19 -5.47
CA HIS A 321 -18.36 -1.13 -6.11
C HIS A 321 -16.92 -1.40 -6.52
N ILE A 322 -16.52 -2.67 -6.40
CA ILE A 322 -15.24 -3.18 -6.91
C ILE A 322 -15.19 -3.12 -8.44
N PRO A 323 -13.99 -3.08 -9.05
CA PRO A 323 -13.84 -2.98 -10.52
C PRO A 323 -14.58 -4.08 -11.27
N LYS A 324 -15.30 -3.71 -12.32
CA LYS A 324 -16.09 -4.63 -13.14
C LYS A 324 -16.02 -4.29 -14.63
N PHE A 325 -16.02 -5.31 -15.47
CA PHE A 325 -16.20 -5.16 -16.91
C PHE A 325 -17.68 -4.83 -17.20
N VAL A 326 -17.92 -3.76 -17.95
CA VAL A 326 -19.25 -3.26 -18.31
C VAL A 326 -19.37 -3.14 -19.81
N ILE A 327 -20.51 -3.54 -20.36
CA ILE A 327 -20.89 -3.27 -21.74
C ILE A 327 -21.88 -2.12 -21.76
N ARG A 328 -21.63 -1.10 -22.59
CA ARG A 328 -22.56 -0.01 -22.88
C ARG A 328 -23.04 -0.15 -24.32
N SER A 329 -24.35 -0.24 -24.52
CA SER A 329 -25.00 -0.28 -25.85
C SER A 329 -26.22 0.62 -25.85
N LYS A 330 -26.32 1.54 -26.82
CA LYS A 330 -27.42 2.53 -26.93
C LYS A 330 -27.70 3.26 -25.60
N GLY A 331 -26.65 3.68 -24.91
CA GLY A 331 -26.73 4.39 -23.62
C GLY A 331 -27.07 3.52 -22.39
N LYS A 332 -27.32 2.21 -22.56
CA LYS A 332 -27.61 1.29 -21.45
C LYS A 332 -26.38 0.48 -21.06
N GLU A 333 -26.12 0.39 -19.77
CA GLU A 333 -25.01 -0.38 -19.21
C GLU A 333 -25.46 -1.74 -18.67
N ARG A 334 -24.63 -2.76 -18.89
CA ARG A 334 -24.77 -4.10 -18.30
C ARG A 334 -23.42 -4.57 -17.78
N ALA A 335 -23.37 -4.95 -16.50
CA ALA A 335 -22.18 -5.61 -15.94
C ALA A 335 -21.99 -7.00 -16.55
N VAL A 336 -20.73 -7.36 -16.84
CA VAL A 336 -20.32 -8.66 -17.37
C VAL A 336 -19.74 -9.53 -16.26
N ALA A 337 -18.66 -9.08 -15.64
CA ALA A 337 -17.96 -9.77 -14.57
C ALA A 337 -17.17 -8.78 -13.71
N VAL A 338 -16.91 -9.15 -12.45
CA VAL A 338 -15.97 -8.45 -11.57
C VAL A 338 -14.55 -8.84 -11.97
N GLN A 339 -13.63 -7.88 -11.98
CA GLN A 339 -12.22 -8.11 -12.30
C GLN A 339 -11.51 -8.85 -11.15
N ASP A 340 -10.62 -9.78 -11.48
CA ASP A 340 -9.70 -10.35 -10.49
C ASP A 340 -8.76 -9.28 -9.93
N ILE A 341 -8.23 -9.53 -8.72
CA ILE A 341 -7.14 -8.74 -8.11
C ILE A 341 -5.99 -8.67 -9.12
N ASN A 342 -5.49 -7.47 -9.37
CA ASN A 342 -4.47 -7.21 -10.36
C ASN A 342 -3.55 -6.06 -9.91
N THR A 343 -2.49 -5.83 -10.68
CA THR A 343 -1.56 -4.71 -10.50
C THR A 343 -1.75 -3.62 -11.55
N ASP A 344 -2.57 -3.87 -12.57
CA ASP A 344 -2.85 -2.99 -13.71
C ASP A 344 -4.24 -3.32 -14.28
N ASN A 345 -5.01 -2.29 -14.59
CA ASN A 345 -6.36 -2.36 -15.13
C ASN A 345 -6.42 -2.67 -16.64
N TYR A 346 -5.28 -2.69 -17.34
CA TYR A 346 -5.23 -2.92 -18.79
C TYR A 346 -5.86 -4.27 -19.19
N PHE A 347 -6.73 -4.21 -20.19
CA PHE A 347 -7.26 -5.38 -20.89
C PHE A 347 -7.36 -5.12 -22.39
N THR A 348 -7.50 -6.18 -23.17
CA THR A 348 -7.93 -6.10 -24.57
C THR A 348 -9.13 -6.98 -24.84
N TYR A 349 -9.87 -6.65 -25.88
CA TYR A 349 -11.05 -7.37 -26.32
C TYR A 349 -10.91 -7.78 -27.79
N HIS A 350 -11.34 -9.00 -28.11
CA HIS A 350 -11.49 -9.49 -29.48
C HIS A 350 -12.51 -10.65 -29.52
N ASP A 351 -13.37 -10.72 -30.54
CA ASP A 351 -14.35 -11.79 -30.78
C ASP A 351 -15.10 -12.33 -29.55
N GLY A 352 -15.67 -11.45 -28.72
CA GLY A 352 -16.44 -11.85 -27.55
C GLY A 352 -15.60 -12.28 -26.34
N LYS A 353 -14.28 -12.08 -26.38
CA LYS A 353 -13.35 -12.42 -25.29
C LYS A 353 -12.57 -11.19 -24.84
N VAL A 354 -12.36 -11.11 -23.53
CA VAL A 354 -11.43 -10.17 -22.89
C VAL A 354 -10.21 -10.95 -22.41
N VAL A 355 -9.01 -10.40 -22.58
CA VAL A 355 -7.79 -10.90 -21.93
C VAL A 355 -7.16 -9.81 -21.07
N TYR A 356 -6.75 -10.18 -19.86
CA TYR A 356 -6.09 -9.29 -18.90
C TYR A 356 -5.10 -10.08 -18.02
N ALA A 357 -4.24 -9.36 -17.29
CA ALA A 357 -3.29 -9.93 -16.35
C ALA A 357 -3.84 -9.85 -14.91
N ALA A 358 -3.86 -10.98 -14.20
CA ALA A 358 -4.31 -11.06 -12.81
C ALA A 358 -3.14 -11.37 -11.87
N TYR A 359 -3.14 -10.73 -10.71
CA TYR A 359 -2.13 -10.88 -9.68
C TYR A 359 -2.21 -12.27 -9.02
N ARG A 360 -1.04 -12.86 -8.76
CA ARG A 360 -0.92 -14.13 -8.04
C ARG A 360 0.36 -14.11 -7.17
N PRO A 361 0.26 -14.14 -5.84
CA PRO A 361 1.45 -14.28 -5.01
C PRO A 361 2.01 -15.71 -5.09
N ASP A 362 3.30 -15.85 -4.79
CA ASP A 362 3.82 -17.13 -4.36
C ASP A 362 3.15 -17.53 -3.03
N VAL A 363 2.89 -18.82 -2.88
CA VAL A 363 2.18 -19.33 -1.70
C VAL A 363 2.96 -19.05 -0.40
N ARG A 364 4.30 -18.95 -0.46
CA ARG A 364 5.15 -18.77 0.71
C ARG A 364 5.99 -17.49 0.67
N TRP A 365 6.53 -17.12 -0.48
CA TRP A 365 7.55 -16.08 -0.58
C TRP A 365 6.95 -14.73 -0.98
N GLY A 366 6.68 -13.84 -0.01
CA GLY A 366 5.98 -12.57 -0.24
C GLY A 366 6.60 -11.60 -1.26
N TYR A 367 7.91 -11.69 -1.53
CA TYR A 367 8.58 -10.89 -2.58
C TYR A 367 8.60 -11.57 -3.96
N ARG A 368 8.08 -12.80 -4.07
CA ARG A 368 7.86 -13.49 -5.33
C ARG A 368 6.38 -13.51 -5.66
N ASN A 369 6.00 -12.90 -6.76
CA ASN A 369 4.62 -12.90 -7.23
C ASN A 369 4.61 -12.84 -8.76
N TYR A 370 3.42 -13.00 -9.32
CA TYR A 370 3.19 -13.32 -10.72
C TYR A 370 2.02 -12.49 -11.26
N ASN A 371 2.05 -12.28 -12.56
CA ASN A 371 0.95 -11.76 -13.36
C ASN A 371 0.60 -12.83 -14.40
N GLU A 372 -0.53 -13.47 -14.17
CA GLU A 372 -1.03 -14.60 -14.95
C GLU A 372 -2.21 -14.16 -15.82
N LEU A 373 -2.26 -14.64 -17.07
CA LEU A 373 -3.28 -14.22 -18.01
C LEU A 373 -4.61 -14.95 -17.77
N VAL A 374 -5.68 -14.16 -17.77
CA VAL A 374 -7.07 -14.61 -17.63
C VAL A 374 -7.84 -14.19 -18.87
N VAL A 375 -8.61 -15.11 -19.43
CA VAL A 375 -9.53 -14.88 -20.54
C VAL A 375 -10.97 -14.95 -20.03
N LEU A 376 -11.74 -13.90 -20.27
CA LEU A 376 -13.15 -13.77 -19.91
C LEU A 376 -14.02 -13.85 -21.18
N ASP A 377 -15.00 -14.73 -21.20
CA ASP A 377 -16.06 -14.73 -22.22
C ASP A 377 -17.17 -13.74 -21.82
N ILE A 378 -17.43 -12.74 -22.67
CA ILE A 378 -18.38 -11.65 -22.33
C ILE A 378 -19.86 -12.05 -22.45
N LYS A 379 -20.16 -13.16 -23.14
CA LYS A 379 -21.51 -13.70 -23.28
C LYS A 379 -21.88 -14.51 -22.05
N THR A 380 -20.97 -15.38 -21.59
CA THR A 380 -21.24 -16.26 -20.45
C THR A 380 -20.78 -15.69 -19.11
N GLY A 381 -19.93 -14.66 -19.10
CA GLY A 381 -19.29 -14.14 -17.89
C GLY A 381 -18.29 -15.11 -17.25
N LYS A 382 -17.84 -16.13 -17.99
CA LYS A 382 -16.95 -17.17 -17.45
C LYS A 382 -15.50 -16.81 -17.70
N GLU A 383 -14.68 -16.94 -16.67
CA GLU A 383 -13.23 -16.69 -16.73
C GLU A 383 -12.46 -18.00 -16.80
N ARG A 384 -11.35 -17.99 -17.55
CA ARG A 384 -10.38 -19.07 -17.59
C ARG A 384 -8.98 -18.51 -17.51
N ARG A 385 -8.26 -18.92 -16.48
CA ARG A 385 -6.83 -18.65 -16.33
C ARG A 385 -6.04 -19.58 -17.25
N ILE A 386 -5.23 -18.99 -18.12
CA ILE A 386 -4.52 -19.74 -19.17
C ILE A 386 -3.00 -19.84 -18.92
N THR A 387 -2.42 -18.99 -18.06
CA THR A 387 -1.00 -19.11 -17.66
C THR A 387 -0.85 -19.33 -16.16
N ARG A 388 0.32 -19.82 -15.74
CA ARG A 388 0.68 -20.05 -14.33
C ARG A 388 2.14 -19.70 -14.05
N LYS A 389 2.39 -19.01 -12.94
CA LYS A 389 3.73 -18.57 -12.50
C LYS A 389 4.48 -17.73 -13.54
N THR A 390 3.77 -16.86 -14.24
CA THR A 390 4.31 -15.98 -15.31
C THR A 390 4.39 -14.53 -14.85
N LYS A 391 5.16 -13.69 -15.54
CA LYS A 391 5.19 -12.23 -15.32
C LYS A 391 4.78 -11.53 -16.62
N TYR A 392 3.55 -11.80 -17.06
CA TYR A 392 2.99 -11.25 -18.29
C TYR A 392 2.25 -9.93 -18.07
N PHE A 393 2.41 -9.00 -19.00
CA PHE A 393 1.80 -7.69 -18.99
C PHE A 393 1.22 -7.35 -20.37
N SER A 394 0.28 -6.42 -20.38
CA SER A 394 -0.33 -5.84 -21.59
C SER A 394 -0.69 -6.85 -22.71
N PRO A 395 -1.51 -7.88 -22.43
CA PRO A 395 -1.85 -8.91 -23.43
C PRO A 395 -2.78 -8.40 -24.54
N ALA A 396 -2.57 -8.86 -25.78
CA ALA A 396 -3.45 -8.57 -26.92
C ALA A 396 -3.67 -9.80 -27.82
N PHE A 397 -4.90 -9.97 -28.31
CA PHE A 397 -5.24 -11.03 -29.27
C PHE A 397 -4.72 -10.73 -30.68
N SER A 398 -4.38 -11.79 -31.43
CA SER A 398 -4.32 -11.76 -32.89
C SER A 398 -5.71 -11.59 -33.51
N ASN A 399 -5.76 -11.17 -34.77
CA ASN A 399 -7.02 -10.93 -35.49
C ASN A 399 -7.87 -12.20 -35.67
N ASP A 400 -7.27 -13.40 -35.60
CA ASP A 400 -7.98 -14.68 -35.66
C ASP A 400 -8.32 -15.26 -34.26
N SER A 401 -8.02 -14.53 -33.19
CA SER A 401 -8.22 -14.94 -31.80
C SER A 401 -7.49 -16.23 -31.37
N LYS A 402 -6.53 -16.74 -32.15
CA LYS A 402 -5.80 -17.98 -31.83
C LYS A 402 -4.50 -17.74 -31.07
N THR A 403 -3.94 -16.55 -31.18
CA THR A 403 -2.67 -16.18 -30.54
C THR A 403 -2.87 -14.97 -29.64
N ILE A 404 -2.12 -14.90 -28.55
CA ILE A 404 -2.01 -13.73 -27.67
C ILE A 404 -0.55 -13.28 -27.68
N VAL A 405 -0.29 -12.00 -27.95
CA VAL A 405 0.99 -11.37 -27.64
C VAL A 405 0.93 -10.82 -26.22
N ALA A 406 1.99 -11.00 -25.43
CA ALA A 406 2.14 -10.38 -24.12
C ALA A 406 3.59 -9.95 -23.89
N VAL A 407 3.79 -8.93 -23.05
CA VAL A 407 5.12 -8.53 -22.57
C VAL A 407 5.51 -9.45 -21.42
N ASP A 408 6.61 -10.17 -21.56
CA ASP A 408 7.26 -10.88 -20.45
C ASP A 408 8.33 -9.98 -19.83
N VAL A 409 8.40 -9.97 -18.50
CA VAL A 409 9.45 -9.28 -17.75
C VAL A 409 10.14 -10.25 -16.81
N GLU A 410 11.34 -10.67 -17.18
CA GLU A 410 12.15 -11.61 -16.41
C GLU A 410 12.64 -10.98 -15.08
N PRO A 411 12.98 -11.78 -14.06
CA PRO A 411 13.65 -11.29 -12.86
C PRO A 411 15.02 -10.62 -13.12
N SER A 412 15.64 -10.86 -14.28
CA SER A 412 16.85 -10.15 -14.73
C SER A 412 16.58 -8.67 -15.09
N GLY A 413 15.30 -8.31 -15.28
CA GLY A 413 14.87 -7.02 -15.83
C GLY A 413 14.75 -7.02 -17.36
N ASN A 414 15.12 -8.11 -18.05
CA ASN A 414 14.93 -8.24 -19.48
C ASN A 414 13.44 -8.28 -19.83
N SER A 415 13.10 -7.65 -20.95
CA SER A 415 11.75 -7.64 -21.50
C SER A 415 11.74 -8.36 -22.85
N ALA A 416 10.71 -9.15 -23.11
CA ALA A 416 10.51 -9.82 -24.39
C ALA A 416 9.01 -9.82 -24.76
N LEU A 417 8.72 -10.00 -26.05
CA LEU A 417 7.37 -10.27 -26.52
C LEU A 417 7.19 -11.77 -26.67
N HIS A 418 6.20 -12.32 -25.98
CA HIS A 418 5.85 -13.74 -26.05
C HIS A 418 4.54 -13.92 -26.83
N LEU A 419 4.55 -14.84 -27.78
CA LEU A 419 3.36 -15.32 -28.47
C LEU A 419 2.85 -16.58 -27.79
N LEU A 420 1.59 -16.57 -27.39
CA LEU A 420 0.95 -17.64 -26.62
C LEU A 420 -0.25 -18.18 -27.40
N ASP A 421 -0.48 -19.49 -27.30
CA ASP A 421 -1.74 -20.08 -27.75
C ASP A 421 -2.89 -19.54 -26.90
N ALA A 422 -3.90 -18.94 -27.53
CA ALA A 422 -5.00 -18.28 -26.83
C ALA A 422 -5.92 -19.26 -26.09
N LEU A 423 -5.93 -20.54 -26.49
CA LEU A 423 -6.76 -21.56 -25.86
C LEU A 423 -6.10 -22.14 -24.60
N THR A 424 -4.79 -22.36 -24.63
CA THR A 424 -4.05 -23.13 -23.62
C THR A 424 -3.08 -22.28 -22.81
N GLY A 425 -2.73 -21.08 -23.29
CA GLY A 425 -1.70 -20.21 -22.74
C GLY A 425 -0.27 -20.74 -22.92
N LYS A 426 -0.09 -21.79 -23.73
CA LYS A 426 1.24 -22.34 -24.02
C LYS A 426 2.07 -21.34 -24.80
N LEU A 427 3.33 -21.14 -24.40
CA LEU A 427 4.30 -20.37 -25.16
C LEU A 427 4.54 -21.01 -26.53
N LEU A 428 4.30 -20.25 -27.59
CA LEU A 428 4.57 -20.62 -28.97
C LEU A 428 5.94 -20.11 -29.40
N ILE A 429 6.20 -18.82 -29.19
CA ILE A 429 7.44 -18.14 -29.61
C ILE A 429 7.79 -17.07 -28.56
N ALA A 430 9.07 -17.03 -28.16
CA ALA A 430 9.66 -15.87 -27.51
C ALA A 430 10.42 -15.05 -28.57
N ILE A 431 9.92 -13.87 -28.89
CA ILE A 431 10.46 -13.04 -29.98
C ILE A 431 11.83 -12.49 -29.54
N PRO A 432 12.89 -12.59 -30.37
CA PRO A 432 14.18 -11.98 -30.06
C PRO A 432 14.08 -10.48 -29.77
N ASN A 433 14.91 -9.96 -28.87
CA ASN A 433 14.98 -8.54 -28.55
C ASN A 433 16.43 -8.03 -28.68
N PRO A 434 16.95 -7.90 -29.93
CA PRO A 434 18.35 -7.52 -30.16
C PRO A 434 18.68 -6.12 -29.65
N ASP A 435 17.71 -5.21 -29.69
CA ASP A 435 17.85 -3.80 -29.28
C ASP A 435 17.68 -3.60 -27.76
N LYS A 436 17.39 -4.67 -27.00
CA LYS A 436 17.19 -4.67 -25.54
C LYS A 436 16.13 -3.65 -25.10
N LEU A 437 15.05 -3.57 -25.87
CA LEU A 437 13.93 -2.66 -25.62
C LEU A 437 13.06 -3.17 -24.46
N PHE A 438 12.49 -2.25 -23.70
CA PHE A 438 11.35 -2.57 -22.84
C PHE A 438 10.05 -2.27 -23.59
N TYR A 439 9.23 -3.28 -23.80
CA TYR A 439 7.97 -3.18 -24.55
C TYR A 439 6.80 -2.80 -23.63
N THR A 440 5.88 -1.98 -24.15
CA THR A 440 4.57 -1.72 -23.52
C THR A 440 3.46 -1.71 -24.56
N TYR A 441 2.27 -2.15 -24.15
CA TYR A 441 1.05 -2.15 -24.98
C TYR A 441 1.19 -2.78 -26.38
N PRO A 442 1.79 -3.98 -26.53
CA PRO A 442 1.94 -4.61 -27.83
C PRO A 442 0.58 -4.96 -28.45
N LYS A 443 0.43 -4.77 -29.76
CA LYS A 443 -0.74 -5.21 -30.53
C LYS A 443 -0.33 -5.74 -31.89
N PHE A 444 -1.05 -6.75 -32.38
CA PHE A 444 -0.92 -7.15 -33.78
C PHE A 444 -1.49 -6.07 -34.69
N TYR A 445 -0.79 -5.80 -35.79
CA TYR A 445 -1.35 -5.02 -36.90
C TYR A 445 -1.19 -5.71 -38.27
N ALA A 446 -0.45 -6.82 -38.30
CA ALA A 446 -0.43 -7.83 -39.34
C ALA A 446 -0.10 -9.20 -38.69
N ASP A 447 -0.25 -10.30 -39.43
CA ASP A 447 -0.01 -11.66 -38.90
C ASP A 447 1.43 -11.85 -38.39
N ASP A 448 2.39 -11.21 -39.04
CA ASP A 448 3.82 -11.30 -38.73
C ASP A 448 4.39 -10.03 -38.08
N LYS A 449 3.56 -9.02 -37.76
CA LYS A 449 4.01 -7.73 -37.21
C LYS A 449 3.23 -7.26 -35.99
N ILE A 450 3.99 -6.88 -34.97
CA ILE A 450 3.48 -6.28 -33.73
C ILE A 450 3.86 -4.81 -33.70
N ILE A 451 2.94 -3.94 -33.29
CA ILE A 451 3.24 -2.56 -32.92
C ILE A 451 3.34 -2.48 -31.40
N ALA A 452 4.33 -1.76 -30.88
CA ALA A 452 4.48 -1.51 -29.46
C ALA A 452 5.04 -0.11 -29.19
N ALA A 453 4.73 0.44 -28.03
CA ALA A 453 5.51 1.53 -27.48
C ALA A 453 6.73 0.88 -26.83
N VAL A 454 7.91 1.40 -27.13
CA VAL A 454 9.18 0.84 -26.68
C VAL A 454 10.01 1.91 -26.01
N ARG A 455 10.79 1.53 -24.99
CA ARG A 455 11.81 2.40 -24.41
C ARG A 455 13.17 1.73 -24.40
N ASN A 456 14.20 2.51 -24.70
CA ASN A 456 15.58 2.04 -24.71
C ASN A 456 16.22 2.09 -23.30
N GLY A 457 17.49 1.68 -23.17
CA GLY A 457 18.20 1.67 -21.89
C GLY A 457 18.42 3.04 -21.24
N LYS A 458 18.25 4.15 -21.97
CA LYS A 458 18.27 5.51 -21.42
C LYS A 458 16.90 5.95 -20.90
N GLY A 459 15.84 5.25 -21.30
CA GLY A 459 14.46 5.60 -21.02
C GLY A 459 13.81 6.49 -22.07
N GLU A 460 14.45 6.69 -23.23
CA GLU A 460 13.81 7.36 -24.37
C GLU A 460 12.80 6.40 -25.00
N MET A 461 11.62 6.90 -25.36
CA MET A 461 10.51 6.15 -25.94
C MET A 461 10.40 6.38 -27.44
N ALA A 462 9.93 5.35 -28.15
CA ALA A 462 9.52 5.41 -29.55
C ALA A 462 8.32 4.48 -29.79
N LEU A 463 7.56 4.74 -30.85
CA LEU A 463 6.60 3.78 -31.40
C LEU A 463 7.33 2.90 -32.43
N ALA A 464 7.27 1.57 -32.28
CA ALA A 464 8.02 0.65 -33.12
C ALA A 464 7.16 -0.52 -33.61
N SER A 465 7.34 -0.91 -34.88
CA SER A 465 6.94 -2.22 -35.37
C SER A 465 8.03 -3.25 -35.10
N VAL A 466 7.65 -4.45 -34.68
CA VAL A 466 8.52 -5.58 -34.38
C VAL A 466 8.11 -6.76 -35.25
N ASP A 467 9.08 -7.31 -35.99
CA ASP A 467 8.90 -8.54 -36.75
C ASP A 467 8.84 -9.76 -35.81
N THR A 468 7.79 -10.57 -35.94
CA THR A 468 7.50 -11.69 -35.03
C THR A 468 8.51 -12.84 -35.11
N LYS A 469 9.30 -12.95 -36.18
CA LYS A 469 10.26 -14.05 -36.40
C LYS A 469 11.67 -13.65 -35.99
N THR A 470 12.09 -12.46 -36.39
CA THR A 470 13.46 -11.97 -36.24
C THR A 470 13.64 -11.05 -35.03
N GLY A 471 12.57 -10.43 -34.55
CA GLY A 471 12.64 -9.40 -33.52
C GLY A 471 13.16 -8.04 -34.01
N ALA A 472 13.37 -7.88 -35.33
CA ALA A 472 13.83 -6.63 -35.90
C ALA A 472 12.81 -5.51 -35.66
N ALA A 473 13.27 -4.39 -35.10
CA ALA A 473 12.46 -3.22 -34.81
C ALA A 473 12.62 -2.14 -35.88
N ASN A 474 11.50 -1.58 -36.34
CA ASN A 474 11.47 -0.38 -37.18
C ASN A 474 10.67 0.72 -36.47
N TYR A 475 11.27 1.90 -36.36
CA TYR A 475 10.78 3.00 -35.53
C TYR A 475 9.98 4.01 -36.36
N PHE A 476 8.75 4.32 -35.91
CA PHE A 476 7.88 5.30 -36.55
C PHE A 476 7.97 6.70 -35.94
N THR A 477 8.58 6.81 -34.75
CA THR A 477 8.87 8.08 -34.09
C THR A 477 10.33 8.10 -33.66
N PRO A 478 10.97 9.28 -33.58
CA PRO A 478 12.29 9.38 -32.97
C PRO A 478 12.23 9.00 -31.49
N PHE A 479 13.37 8.55 -30.95
CA PHE A 479 13.52 8.33 -29.52
C PHE A 479 13.52 9.67 -28.78
N SER A 480 12.62 9.85 -27.81
CA SER A 480 12.56 11.04 -26.95
C SER A 480 12.13 10.71 -25.53
N PHE A 481 12.24 11.63 -24.58
CA PHE A 481 11.70 11.44 -23.22
C PHE A 481 10.20 11.69 -23.13
N GLU A 482 9.50 11.86 -24.25
CA GLU A 482 8.05 12.03 -24.26
C GLU A 482 7.38 10.66 -24.10
N PRO A 483 6.55 10.44 -23.06
CA PRO A 483 5.79 9.21 -22.94
C PRO A 483 4.97 8.90 -24.19
N ILE A 484 5.02 7.63 -24.61
CA ILE A 484 4.20 7.05 -25.68
C ILE A 484 3.55 5.79 -25.11
N GLY A 485 2.28 5.56 -25.39
CA GLY A 485 1.59 4.37 -24.92
C GLY A 485 0.14 4.31 -25.34
N PHE A 486 -0.62 3.41 -24.71
CA PHE A 486 -2.03 3.22 -24.98
C PHE A 486 -2.34 3.07 -26.47
N ILE A 487 -1.99 1.92 -27.05
CA ILE A 487 -2.09 1.72 -28.50
C ILE A 487 -3.44 1.08 -28.87
N ALA A 488 -4.04 1.52 -29.97
CA ALA A 488 -5.17 0.90 -30.65
C ALA A 488 -4.86 0.69 -32.13
N VAL A 489 -5.39 -0.38 -32.71
CA VAL A 489 -5.17 -0.76 -34.12
C VAL A 489 -6.53 -1.04 -34.76
N GLY A 490 -6.79 -0.46 -35.93
CA GLY A 490 -8.01 -0.70 -36.69
C GLY A 490 -8.11 0.20 -37.92
N GLY A 491 -8.86 -0.22 -38.94
CA GLY A 491 -9.09 0.57 -40.17
C GLY A 491 -7.82 0.95 -40.93
N GLY A 492 -6.75 0.16 -40.84
CA GLY A 492 -5.45 0.47 -41.46
C GLY A 492 -4.67 1.59 -40.76
N ARG A 493 -5.00 1.88 -39.49
CA ARG A 493 -4.41 2.95 -38.69
C ARG A 493 -3.99 2.42 -37.32
N ILE A 494 -3.02 3.10 -36.73
CA ILE A 494 -2.60 2.91 -35.33
C ILE A 494 -2.87 4.22 -34.60
N ILE A 495 -3.60 4.18 -33.50
CA ILE A 495 -3.84 5.34 -32.65
C ILE A 495 -3.11 5.12 -31.34
N PHE A 496 -2.44 6.16 -30.83
CA PHE A 496 -1.70 6.07 -29.58
C PHE A 496 -1.73 7.41 -28.84
N SER A 497 -1.56 7.36 -27.53
CA SER A 497 -1.30 8.55 -26.73
C SER A 497 0.18 8.89 -26.77
N LYS A 498 0.50 10.18 -26.86
CA LYS A 498 1.85 10.71 -26.73
C LYS A 498 1.83 12.06 -26.02
N THR A 499 2.83 12.30 -25.18
CA THR A 499 3.10 13.61 -24.59
C THR A 499 3.69 14.56 -25.63
N THR A 500 3.24 15.81 -25.62
CA THR A 500 3.81 16.93 -26.40
C THR A 500 3.72 18.21 -25.57
N GLY A 501 4.87 18.81 -25.28
CA GLY A 501 4.97 19.96 -24.38
C GLY A 501 4.34 19.71 -23.00
N ALA A 502 3.26 20.42 -22.70
CA ALA A 502 2.53 20.35 -21.42
C ALA A 502 1.21 19.53 -21.50
N TYR A 503 1.02 18.74 -22.57
CA TYR A 503 -0.22 18.05 -22.86
C TYR A 503 0.01 16.61 -23.30
N ASP A 504 -0.94 15.74 -22.98
CA ASP A 504 -1.02 14.38 -23.49
C ASP A 504 -2.14 14.32 -24.52
N LYS A 505 -1.80 13.97 -25.77
CA LYS A 505 -2.71 14.01 -26.92
C LYS A 505 -2.71 12.67 -27.67
N LEU A 506 -3.70 12.51 -28.55
CA LEU A 506 -3.78 11.36 -29.45
C LEU A 506 -3.10 11.64 -30.78
N PHE A 507 -2.37 10.64 -31.26
CA PHE A 507 -1.74 10.64 -32.56
C PHE A 507 -2.21 9.44 -33.37
N VAL A 508 -2.25 9.60 -34.68
CA VAL A 508 -2.68 8.58 -35.64
C VAL A 508 -1.53 8.31 -36.61
N LEU A 509 -1.04 7.07 -36.64
CA LEU A 509 -0.12 6.57 -37.66
C LEU A 509 -0.92 5.88 -38.77
N SER A 510 -0.77 6.36 -40.00
CA SER A 510 -1.32 5.71 -41.19
C SER A 510 -0.40 4.58 -41.64
N LEU A 511 -0.90 3.34 -41.64
CA LEU A 511 -0.11 2.18 -42.11
C LEU A 511 0.13 2.21 -43.62
N LYS A 512 -0.68 2.97 -44.38
CA LYS A 512 -0.52 3.12 -45.84
C LYS A 512 0.65 4.03 -46.19
N THR A 513 0.81 5.14 -45.47
CA THR A 513 1.79 6.19 -45.79
C THR A 513 2.99 6.20 -44.85
N GLY A 514 2.91 5.54 -43.69
CA GLY A 514 3.91 5.61 -42.62
C GLY A 514 3.94 6.96 -41.88
N LYS A 515 3.03 7.89 -42.20
CA LYS A 515 2.98 9.22 -41.60
C LYS A 515 2.17 9.24 -40.30
N VAL A 516 2.58 10.11 -39.39
CA VAL A 516 1.90 10.36 -38.11
C VAL A 516 1.16 11.72 -38.16
N PHE A 517 -0.03 11.76 -37.57
CA PHE A 517 -0.91 12.92 -37.54
C PHE A 517 -1.36 13.19 -36.12
N LEU A 518 -1.50 14.46 -35.75
CA LEU A 518 -2.14 14.83 -34.48
C LEU A 518 -3.67 14.71 -34.66
N LYS A 519 -4.33 13.99 -33.76
CA LYS A 519 -5.81 13.94 -33.73
C LYS A 519 -6.31 15.09 -32.87
N ASP A 520 -7.14 15.94 -33.47
CA ASP A 520 -7.93 16.89 -32.70
C ASP A 520 -9.03 16.16 -31.93
N THR A 521 -9.04 16.36 -30.62
CA THR A 521 -10.04 15.82 -29.68
C THR A 521 -10.93 16.93 -29.10
N SER A 522 -10.78 18.16 -29.59
CA SER A 522 -11.62 19.31 -29.20
C SER A 522 -12.82 19.44 -30.13
N GLU A 523 -13.92 18.76 -29.80
CA GLU A 523 -15.21 19.02 -30.47
C GLU A 523 -15.95 20.16 -29.75
N GLU A 524 -16.61 21.05 -30.52
CA GLU A 524 -17.25 22.28 -30.02
C GLU A 524 -18.34 22.08 -28.93
N ASN A 525 -18.79 20.83 -28.69
CA ASN A 525 -19.92 20.53 -27.78
C ASN A 525 -19.57 19.53 -26.65
N MET A 526 -18.29 19.30 -26.35
CA MET A 526 -17.86 18.34 -25.32
C MET A 526 -17.29 19.03 -24.07
N SER A 527 -17.56 18.48 -22.88
CA SER A 527 -16.99 19.02 -21.63
C SER A 527 -15.45 18.93 -21.65
N PRO A 528 -14.72 19.87 -21.02
CA PRO A 528 -13.28 19.89 -21.03
C PRO A 528 -12.79 18.67 -20.27
N GLU A 529 -11.88 17.97 -20.91
CA GLU A 529 -11.17 16.87 -20.32
C GLU A 529 -9.68 17.18 -20.31
N ILE A 530 -9.00 16.61 -19.33
CA ILE A 530 -7.57 16.76 -19.24
C ILE A 530 -6.90 15.52 -19.83
N GLY A 531 -6.24 15.74 -20.96
CA GLY A 531 -5.51 14.72 -21.70
C GLY A 531 -6.40 13.69 -22.38
N ALA A 532 -5.85 13.00 -23.38
CA ALA A 532 -6.55 11.99 -24.15
C ALA A 532 -5.77 10.65 -24.16
N TYR A 533 -6.35 9.65 -23.51
CA TYR A 533 -5.70 8.37 -23.18
C TYR A 533 -6.49 7.17 -23.70
N GLN A 534 -5.88 5.98 -23.64
CA GLN A 534 -6.58 4.69 -23.78
C GLN A 534 -7.54 4.63 -24.99
N PRO A 535 -7.07 4.92 -26.22
CA PRO A 535 -7.93 4.94 -27.39
C PRO A 535 -8.48 3.55 -27.72
N ALA A 536 -9.63 3.55 -28.39
CA ALA A 536 -10.27 2.41 -29.03
C ALA A 536 -10.74 2.82 -30.41
N VAL A 537 -10.75 1.91 -31.38
CA VAL A 537 -11.02 2.28 -32.78
C VAL A 537 -11.71 1.16 -33.54
N THR A 538 -12.62 1.53 -34.44
CA THR A 538 -13.16 0.67 -35.52
C THR A 538 -12.79 1.28 -36.88
N ASN A 539 -13.43 0.86 -37.97
CA ASN A 539 -13.17 1.47 -39.27
C ASN A 539 -13.68 2.93 -39.35
N SER A 540 -14.71 3.29 -38.57
CA SER A 540 -15.39 4.60 -38.65
C SER A 540 -15.52 5.32 -37.31
N LYS A 541 -15.47 4.57 -36.19
CA LYS A 541 -15.66 5.08 -34.83
C LYS A 541 -14.37 5.05 -34.03
N MET A 542 -14.32 5.94 -33.06
CA MET A 542 -13.21 6.10 -32.15
C MET A 542 -13.74 6.41 -30.76
N ALA A 543 -13.11 5.84 -29.74
CA ALA A 543 -13.30 6.23 -28.37
C ALA A 543 -11.96 6.50 -27.69
N TRP A 544 -11.96 7.31 -26.64
CA TRP A 544 -10.79 7.56 -25.81
C TRP A 544 -11.22 7.97 -24.42
N VAL A 545 -10.27 8.02 -23.49
CA VAL A 545 -10.51 8.35 -22.10
C VAL A 545 -9.94 9.72 -21.79
N GLY A 546 -10.80 10.62 -21.32
CA GLY A 546 -10.44 11.91 -20.76
C GLY A 546 -10.51 11.89 -19.24
N PHE A 547 -9.72 12.74 -18.57
CA PHE A 547 -9.77 12.89 -17.11
C PHE A 547 -10.64 14.09 -16.69
N THR A 548 -11.50 13.88 -15.69
CA THR A 548 -12.39 14.90 -15.11
C THR A 548 -12.34 14.82 -13.57
N PRO A 549 -12.81 15.84 -12.82
CA PRO A 549 -12.88 15.72 -11.35
C PRO A 549 -13.99 14.75 -10.88
N TYR A 550 -14.72 14.11 -11.80
CA TYR A 550 -15.71 13.07 -11.51
C TYR A 550 -15.17 11.66 -11.81
N GLY A 551 -13.93 11.57 -12.28
CA GLY A 551 -13.22 10.35 -12.67
C GLY A 551 -12.83 10.31 -14.15
N TYR A 552 -12.36 9.15 -14.59
CA TYR A 552 -12.07 8.89 -16.01
C TYR A 552 -13.37 8.71 -16.76
N TYR A 553 -13.50 9.35 -17.92
CA TYR A 553 -14.72 9.34 -18.71
C TYR A 553 -14.43 8.98 -20.16
N ILE A 554 -15.23 8.09 -20.73
CA ILE A 554 -15.09 7.67 -22.14
C ILE A 554 -15.76 8.69 -23.05
N ARG A 555 -15.00 9.17 -24.02
CA ARG A 555 -15.47 9.93 -25.17
C ARG A 555 -15.62 9.04 -26.38
N GLU A 556 -16.54 9.41 -27.26
CA GLU A 556 -16.75 8.78 -28.55
C GLU A 556 -16.77 9.85 -29.62
N GLY A 557 -16.17 9.57 -30.77
CA GLY A 557 -16.09 10.45 -31.92
C GLY A 557 -15.94 9.67 -33.21
N THR A 558 -15.77 10.38 -34.32
CA THR A 558 -15.51 9.78 -35.64
C THR A 558 -14.06 9.92 -36.05
N LEU A 559 -13.60 8.97 -36.87
CA LEU A 559 -12.27 8.99 -37.47
C LEU A 559 -12.38 9.17 -38.99
N SER A 560 -12.38 10.42 -39.45
CA SER A 560 -12.28 10.76 -40.87
C SER A 560 -10.84 11.10 -41.26
N GLU A 561 -10.44 10.83 -42.50
CA GLU A 561 -9.12 11.26 -43.03
C GLU A 561 -9.04 12.79 -43.14
N ASN A 562 -10.19 13.47 -43.26
CA ASN A 562 -10.25 14.93 -43.33
C ASN A 562 -9.97 15.62 -41.98
N ASP A 563 -9.99 14.89 -40.87
CA ASP A 563 -9.77 15.44 -39.51
C ASP A 563 -8.28 15.36 -39.08
N LEU A 564 -7.40 14.97 -39.99
CA LEU A 564 -6.00 14.68 -39.69
C LEU A 564 -5.13 15.87 -40.11
N ASN A 565 -4.69 16.66 -39.13
CA ASN A 565 -3.67 17.68 -39.35
C ASN A 565 -2.31 16.99 -39.49
N GLU A 566 -1.65 17.15 -40.64
CA GLU A 566 -0.28 16.65 -40.83
C GLU A 566 0.63 17.29 -39.78
N THR A 567 1.18 16.45 -38.90
CA THR A 567 2.17 16.87 -37.92
C THR A 567 3.44 16.12 -38.25
N GLN A 568 4.39 16.82 -38.85
CA GLN A 568 5.65 16.18 -39.18
C GLN A 568 6.50 16.09 -37.91
N LEU A 569 6.57 14.88 -37.35
CA LEU A 569 7.43 14.55 -36.21
C LEU A 569 8.88 14.40 -36.71
N TYR A 570 9.49 15.51 -37.11
CA TYR A 570 10.88 15.50 -37.59
C TYR A 570 11.89 15.35 -36.46
N GLU A 571 11.58 15.85 -35.27
CA GLU A 571 12.50 15.89 -34.14
C GLU A 571 11.79 15.70 -32.80
N ALA A 572 12.54 15.25 -31.81
CA ALA A 572 12.10 15.14 -30.43
C ALA A 572 11.95 16.54 -29.79
N GLU A 573 10.83 16.80 -29.11
CA GLU A 573 10.66 18.05 -28.35
C GLU A 573 11.19 17.90 -26.91
N PRO A 574 11.80 18.95 -26.33
CA PRO A 574 12.17 18.93 -24.92
C PRO A 574 10.91 18.93 -24.04
N MET A 575 10.95 18.15 -22.97
CA MET A 575 9.88 18.10 -21.97
C MET A 575 9.67 19.45 -21.28
N SER A 576 8.41 19.83 -21.05
CA SER A 576 8.07 21.09 -20.36
C SER A 576 8.54 21.09 -18.90
N ASN A 577 9.17 22.17 -18.46
CA ASN A 577 9.52 22.40 -17.05
C ASN A 577 8.34 22.90 -16.20
N MET A 578 7.14 23.00 -16.77
CA MET A 578 5.92 23.49 -16.09
C MET A 578 6.14 24.84 -15.36
N GLY A 579 6.89 25.74 -16.01
CA GLY A 579 7.18 27.08 -15.47
C GLY A 579 8.18 27.13 -14.32
N ILE A 580 8.97 26.09 -14.08
CA ILE A 580 10.05 26.07 -13.06
C ILE A 580 11.40 26.24 -13.74
N THR A 581 11.92 27.48 -13.75
CA THR A 581 13.15 27.81 -14.48
C THR A 581 14.39 27.24 -13.81
N LYS A 582 14.37 27.07 -12.48
CA LYS A 582 15.50 26.53 -11.71
C LYS A 582 15.92 25.12 -12.13
N LEU A 583 15.01 24.32 -12.68
CA LEU A 583 15.33 22.96 -13.15
C LEU A 583 16.39 22.92 -14.25
N GLY A 584 16.53 24.00 -15.04
CA GLY A 584 17.54 24.08 -16.11
C GLY A 584 18.77 24.92 -15.75
N GLN A 585 18.73 25.68 -14.66
CA GLN A 585 19.82 26.60 -14.26
C GLN A 585 20.72 26.01 -13.17
N ASP A 586 20.24 25.02 -12.43
CA ASP A 586 20.97 24.40 -11.34
C ASP A 586 22.12 23.52 -11.86
N SER A 587 23.26 23.53 -11.16
CA SER A 587 24.42 22.68 -11.50
C SER A 587 24.13 21.17 -11.47
N ALA A 588 23.07 20.76 -10.75
CA ALA A 588 22.63 19.38 -10.67
C ALA A 588 21.64 18.99 -11.79
N ALA A 589 21.30 19.92 -12.69
CA ALA A 589 20.38 19.67 -13.78
C ALA A 589 20.86 18.50 -14.66
N ASN A 590 19.98 17.51 -14.87
CA ASN A 590 20.20 16.37 -15.77
C ASN A 590 21.45 15.49 -15.47
N LEU A 591 22.03 15.55 -14.27
CA LEU A 591 23.25 14.79 -13.93
C LEU A 591 23.16 13.27 -14.15
N LEU A 592 21.95 12.69 -14.13
CA LEU A 592 21.74 11.25 -14.32
C LEU A 592 22.34 10.72 -15.63
N SER A 593 22.28 11.51 -16.72
CA SER A 593 22.83 11.11 -18.02
C SER A 593 24.36 11.09 -18.04
N SER A 594 24.99 11.88 -17.18
CA SER A 594 26.45 12.01 -17.04
C SER A 594 27.08 11.04 -16.03
N VAL A 595 26.27 10.24 -15.32
CA VAL A 595 26.78 9.30 -14.31
C VAL A 595 27.72 8.28 -14.97
N PRO A 596 29.00 8.19 -14.55
CA PRO A 596 29.95 7.24 -15.10
C PRO A 596 29.59 5.81 -14.70
N ASN A 597 29.95 4.85 -15.53
CA ASN A 597 29.86 3.43 -15.20
C ASN A 597 31.20 2.94 -14.64
N THR A 598 31.56 3.44 -13.45
CA THR A 598 32.82 3.05 -12.79
C THR A 598 32.69 1.63 -12.24
N PRO A 599 33.68 0.75 -12.48
CA PRO A 599 33.71 -0.56 -11.83
C PRO A 599 33.76 -0.39 -10.30
N LEU A 600 32.84 -1.04 -9.60
CA LEU A 600 32.80 -1.06 -8.14
C LEU A 600 32.93 -2.51 -7.65
N PRO A 601 33.65 -2.76 -6.54
CA PRO A 601 33.86 -4.10 -6.04
C PRO A 601 32.56 -4.74 -5.59
N ILE A 602 32.25 -5.90 -6.17
CA ILE A 602 31.11 -6.73 -5.78
C ILE A 602 31.61 -7.79 -4.80
N THR A 603 30.96 -7.87 -3.63
CA THR A 603 31.28 -8.85 -2.58
C THR A 603 30.04 -9.63 -2.18
N ASN A 604 30.22 -10.79 -1.55
CA ASN A 604 29.09 -11.57 -1.04
C ASN A 604 28.45 -10.89 0.17
N TYR A 605 27.12 -10.97 0.28
CA TYR A 605 26.36 -10.53 1.46
C TYR A 605 25.84 -11.75 2.21
N SER A 606 26.25 -11.92 3.47
CA SER A 606 25.81 -13.04 4.30
C SER A 606 24.38 -12.82 4.81
N LYS A 607 23.54 -13.86 4.74
CA LYS A 607 22.18 -13.84 5.32
C LYS A 607 22.17 -13.74 6.84
N ALA A 608 23.28 -14.07 7.49
CA ALA A 608 23.47 -13.92 8.94
C ALA A 608 23.99 -12.53 9.33
N HIS A 609 24.23 -11.63 8.37
CA HIS A 609 24.70 -10.28 8.68
C HIS A 609 23.59 -9.50 9.39
N GLY A 610 23.93 -8.98 10.58
CA GLY A 610 23.05 -8.09 11.33
C GLY A 610 21.75 -8.74 11.80
N LEU A 611 21.74 -10.04 12.15
CA LEU A 611 20.55 -10.71 12.70
C LEU A 611 19.93 -9.91 13.85
N PHE A 612 20.74 -9.47 14.82
CA PHE A 612 20.28 -8.66 15.95
C PHE A 612 20.46 -7.16 15.66
N ASN A 613 19.54 -6.59 14.88
CA ASN A 613 19.54 -5.16 14.55
C ASN A 613 18.38 -4.45 15.26
N PHE A 614 18.52 -4.23 16.57
CA PHE A 614 17.53 -3.51 17.37
C PHE A 614 17.49 -2.03 16.99
N HIS A 615 16.29 -1.51 16.74
CA HIS A 615 16.14 -0.15 16.22
C HIS A 615 15.04 0.68 16.89
N SER A 616 14.03 0.07 17.50
CA SER A 616 12.87 0.82 18.04
C SER A 616 12.35 0.23 19.33
N ILE A 617 11.80 1.09 20.19
CA ILE A 617 11.02 0.69 21.36
C ILE A 617 9.56 1.06 21.10
N PHE A 618 8.68 0.08 21.12
CA PHE A 618 7.25 0.26 20.90
C PHE A 618 6.47 0.04 22.20
N PRO A 619 5.72 1.04 22.69
CA PRO A 619 4.74 0.83 23.75
C PRO A 619 3.45 0.24 23.16
N ASN A 620 2.91 -0.77 23.82
CA ASN A 620 1.63 -1.40 23.49
C ASN A 620 0.74 -1.37 24.74
N LEU A 621 -0.45 -0.79 24.61
CA LEU A 621 -1.38 -0.53 25.70
C LEU A 621 -2.69 -1.28 25.43
N ASN A 622 -2.65 -2.61 25.53
CA ASN A 622 -3.79 -3.47 25.27
C ASN A 622 -4.28 -4.11 26.57
N ASP A 623 -5.24 -3.44 27.23
CA ASP A 623 -5.79 -3.85 28.51
C ASP A 623 -6.18 -5.35 28.55
N PRO A 624 -5.76 -6.12 29.56
CA PRO A 624 -5.07 -5.72 30.80
C PRO A 624 -3.53 -5.65 30.71
N ASN A 625 -2.95 -5.81 29.53
CA ASN A 625 -1.50 -5.88 29.29
C ASN A 625 -0.92 -4.53 28.82
N TYR A 626 0.05 -4.01 29.55
CA TYR A 626 0.84 -2.84 29.13
C TYR A 626 2.29 -3.27 28.92
N SER A 627 2.81 -3.15 27.69
CA SER A 627 4.15 -3.59 27.34
C SER A 627 5.00 -2.53 26.65
N LEU A 628 6.32 -2.67 26.82
CA LEU A 628 7.36 -2.00 26.05
C LEU A 628 8.17 -3.06 25.32
N GLU A 629 8.28 -2.96 24.01
CA GLU A 629 8.96 -3.92 23.15
C GLU A 629 10.13 -3.27 22.42
N LEU A 630 11.36 -3.68 22.72
CA LEU A 630 12.53 -3.38 21.91
C LEU A 630 12.54 -4.34 20.71
N ALA A 631 12.20 -3.82 19.53
CA ALA A 631 12.14 -4.53 18.27
C ALA A 631 13.46 -4.45 17.49
N GLY A 632 13.79 -5.54 16.82
CA GLY A 632 14.93 -5.62 15.92
C GLY A 632 14.69 -6.53 14.72
N GLU A 633 15.08 -6.03 13.56
CA GLU A 633 14.89 -6.66 12.26
C GLU A 633 16.18 -6.51 11.43
N ASN A 634 16.71 -7.61 10.90
CA ASN A 634 17.84 -7.54 9.99
C ASN A 634 17.44 -6.91 8.64
N VAL A 635 18.42 -6.43 7.86
CA VAL A 635 18.17 -5.68 6.61
C VAL A 635 17.38 -6.49 5.57
N LEU A 636 17.58 -7.80 5.48
CA LEU A 636 16.82 -8.67 4.57
C LEU A 636 15.43 -9.08 5.11
N ASN A 637 15.07 -8.61 6.32
CA ASN A 637 13.84 -8.95 7.03
C ASN A 637 13.61 -10.46 7.19
N THR A 638 14.69 -11.23 7.39
CA THR A 638 14.66 -12.68 7.56
C THR A 638 14.72 -13.12 9.02
N PHE A 639 15.06 -12.22 9.94
CA PHE A 639 15.11 -12.49 11.36
C PHE A 639 14.53 -11.31 12.15
N GLN A 640 13.58 -11.63 13.02
CA GLN A 640 12.95 -10.71 13.97
C GLN A 640 13.40 -11.07 15.38
N SER A 641 13.71 -10.06 16.18
CA SER A 641 14.05 -10.16 17.59
C SER A 641 13.22 -9.18 18.40
N ARG A 642 12.56 -9.66 19.44
CA ARG A 642 11.75 -8.82 20.33
C ARG A 642 12.18 -9.08 21.77
N LEU A 643 12.59 -8.02 22.46
CA LEU A 643 12.78 -8.01 23.91
C LEU A 643 11.64 -7.19 24.52
N SER A 644 10.78 -7.82 25.31
CA SER A 644 9.58 -7.20 25.86
C SER A 644 9.63 -7.09 27.38
N PHE A 645 9.21 -5.96 27.92
CA PHE A 645 8.75 -5.83 29.29
C PHE A 645 7.22 -5.69 29.28
N ASN A 646 6.51 -6.48 30.08
CA ASN A 646 5.05 -6.46 30.14
C ASN A 646 4.59 -6.41 31.60
N TYR A 647 3.57 -5.59 31.86
CA TYR A 647 2.83 -5.56 33.11
C TYR A 647 1.39 -5.95 32.82
N ASN A 648 0.87 -6.95 33.53
CA ASN A 648 -0.52 -7.36 33.46
C ASN A 648 -1.27 -6.84 34.68
N ARG A 649 -2.31 -6.03 34.46
CA ARG A 649 -3.06 -5.39 35.54
C ARG A 649 -3.94 -6.39 36.31
N ASP A 650 -4.52 -7.36 35.63
CA ASP A 650 -5.49 -8.29 36.23
C ASP A 650 -4.82 -9.28 37.19
N GLU A 651 -3.71 -9.88 36.74
CA GLU A 651 -2.92 -10.81 37.56
C GLU A 651 -1.80 -10.11 38.37
N GLY A 652 -1.54 -8.82 38.11
CA GLY A 652 -0.54 -8.01 38.83
C GLY A 652 0.92 -8.36 38.56
N TYR A 653 1.19 -9.22 37.58
CA TYR A 653 2.54 -9.70 37.30
C TYR A 653 3.36 -8.74 36.43
N LYS A 654 4.69 -8.89 36.52
CA LYS A 654 5.65 -8.28 35.58
C LYS A 654 6.30 -9.40 34.77
N ARG A 655 6.59 -9.19 33.49
CA ARG A 655 7.22 -10.19 32.64
C ARG A 655 8.30 -9.58 31.78
N ILE A 656 9.47 -10.19 31.75
CA ILE A 656 10.52 -9.91 30.77
C ILE A 656 10.57 -11.09 29.81
N GLY A 657 10.52 -10.81 28.50
CA GLY A 657 10.46 -11.84 27.48
C GLY A 657 11.41 -11.54 26.33
N TYR A 658 11.98 -12.58 25.74
CA TYR A 658 12.67 -12.52 24.45
C TYR A 658 12.03 -13.51 23.48
N THR A 659 11.81 -13.11 22.24
CA THR A 659 11.44 -14.01 21.14
C THR A 659 12.21 -13.67 19.87
N GLY A 660 12.84 -14.67 19.29
CA GLY A 660 13.47 -14.61 17.97
C GLY A 660 12.68 -15.46 16.97
N ILE A 661 12.49 -14.94 15.75
CA ILE A 661 11.81 -15.64 14.66
C ILE A 661 12.72 -15.60 13.42
N TYR A 662 12.98 -16.76 12.82
CA TYR A 662 13.72 -16.88 11.56
C TYR A 662 12.80 -17.26 10.41
N GLY A 663 12.57 -16.31 9.51
CA GLY A 663 11.62 -16.39 8.41
C GLY A 663 12.20 -16.80 7.05
N ALA A 664 13.52 -17.05 6.95
CA ALA A 664 14.14 -17.48 5.70
C ALA A 664 14.01 -18.99 5.41
N LEU A 665 13.42 -19.75 6.33
CA LEU A 665 13.12 -21.17 6.17
C LEU A 665 11.62 -21.41 6.03
N PHE A 666 11.26 -22.61 5.59
CA PHE A 666 9.87 -23.04 5.52
C PHE A 666 9.77 -24.43 6.17
N PRO A 667 9.19 -24.55 7.39
CA PRO A 667 8.47 -23.52 8.16
C PRO A 667 9.37 -22.40 8.74
N TYR A 668 8.74 -21.32 9.23
CA TYR A 668 9.37 -20.38 10.17
C TYR A 668 9.78 -21.13 11.43
N ILE A 669 10.90 -20.73 12.02
CA ILE A 669 11.35 -21.23 13.33
C ILE A 669 11.32 -20.08 14.31
N SER A 670 10.66 -20.28 15.45
CA SER A 670 10.63 -19.35 16.57
C SER A 670 11.29 -19.98 17.79
N ALA A 671 11.93 -19.15 18.62
CA ALA A 671 12.43 -19.56 19.93
C ALA A 671 12.48 -18.37 20.87
N GLY A 672 12.32 -18.61 22.17
CA GLY A 672 12.32 -17.54 23.16
C GLY A 672 12.27 -18.02 24.59
N ALA A 673 12.26 -17.04 25.49
CA ALA A 673 12.15 -17.25 26.91
C ALA A 673 11.36 -16.11 27.55
N ASN A 674 10.51 -16.42 28.52
CA ASN A 674 9.82 -15.46 29.36
C ASN A 674 10.14 -15.73 30.83
N TYR A 675 10.32 -14.67 31.59
CA TYR A 675 10.39 -14.73 33.04
C TYR A 675 9.33 -13.79 33.62
N THR A 676 8.40 -14.37 34.37
CA THR A 676 7.28 -13.69 35.01
C THR A 676 7.52 -13.62 36.51
N PHE A 677 7.39 -12.42 37.08
CA PHE A 677 7.57 -12.09 38.49
C PHE A 677 6.22 -11.83 39.14
N ASP A 678 6.07 -12.21 40.41
CA ASP A 678 4.94 -11.85 41.27
C ASP A 678 3.57 -12.27 40.70
N ARG A 679 3.51 -13.38 39.96
CA ARG A 679 2.27 -13.86 39.38
C ARG A 679 1.32 -14.31 40.48
N LYS A 680 0.12 -13.72 40.51
CA LYS A 680 -0.94 -14.04 41.48
C LYS A 680 -1.75 -15.24 41.01
N GLY A 681 -1.87 -16.24 41.86
CA GLY A 681 -2.85 -17.32 41.76
C GLY A 681 -3.77 -17.34 42.98
N PHE A 682 -4.84 -18.14 42.91
CA PHE A 682 -5.75 -18.34 44.03
C PHE A 682 -5.71 -19.79 44.52
N SER A 683 -5.63 -19.98 45.84
CA SER A 683 -5.73 -21.28 46.50
C SER A 683 -6.51 -21.15 47.81
N LYS A 684 -7.59 -21.93 47.95
CA LYS A 684 -8.47 -21.95 49.15
C LYS A 684 -8.89 -20.54 49.63
N GLY A 685 -9.28 -19.66 48.70
CA GLY A 685 -9.69 -18.29 49.00
C GLY A 685 -8.56 -17.29 49.30
N ASN A 686 -7.30 -17.74 49.33
CA ASN A 686 -6.13 -16.87 49.55
C ASN A 686 -5.36 -16.63 48.25
N SER A 687 -4.72 -15.46 48.16
CA SER A 687 -3.78 -15.16 47.08
C SER A 687 -2.44 -15.81 47.34
N VAL A 688 -1.90 -16.51 46.33
CA VAL A 688 -0.58 -17.14 46.36
C VAL A 688 0.26 -16.55 45.25
N TYR A 689 1.53 -16.26 45.52
CA TYR A 689 2.44 -15.62 44.56
C TYR A 689 3.56 -16.56 44.15
N PHE A 690 3.86 -16.58 42.85
CA PHE A 690 4.91 -17.39 42.27
C PHE A 690 5.60 -16.68 41.10
N ASN A 691 6.82 -17.09 40.81
CA ASN A 691 7.56 -16.70 39.62
C ASN A 691 7.49 -17.84 38.60
N GLU A 692 7.47 -17.52 37.31
CA GLU A 692 7.36 -18.49 36.23
C GLU A 692 8.44 -18.25 35.18
N THR A 693 9.17 -19.28 34.80
CA THR A 693 10.10 -19.26 33.66
C THR A 693 9.54 -20.14 32.57
N ASP A 694 9.26 -19.54 31.40
CA ASP A 694 8.81 -20.26 30.21
C ASP A 694 9.93 -20.23 29.17
N LEU A 695 10.36 -21.40 28.70
CA LEU A 695 11.18 -21.54 27.50
C LEU A 695 10.30 -22.06 26.38
N HIS A 696 10.38 -21.46 25.20
CA HIS A 696 9.54 -21.85 24.07
C HIS A 696 10.29 -21.94 22.76
N ALA A 697 9.84 -22.85 21.91
CA ALA A 697 10.27 -22.97 20.53
C ALA A 697 9.10 -23.44 19.67
N GLY A 698 8.99 -22.96 18.43
CA GLY A 698 7.85 -23.24 17.59
C GLY A 698 8.16 -23.26 16.11
N LEU A 699 7.22 -23.84 15.36
CA LEU A 699 7.23 -23.89 13.91
C LEU A 699 5.93 -23.29 13.38
N GLU A 700 6.03 -22.43 12.37
CA GLU A 700 4.86 -21.83 11.71
C GLU A 700 4.95 -21.91 10.18
N VAL A 701 3.83 -22.24 9.55
CA VAL A 701 3.64 -22.28 8.10
C VAL A 701 2.67 -21.16 7.71
N PRO A 702 3.15 -20.02 7.18
CA PRO A 702 2.29 -18.96 6.65
C PRO A 702 2.09 -19.11 5.14
N LEU A 703 0.85 -19.27 4.71
CA LEU A 703 0.45 -19.50 3.33
C LEU A 703 -0.43 -18.35 2.83
N ASN A 704 -0.11 -17.83 1.65
CA ASN A 704 -0.91 -16.86 0.93
C ASN A 704 -1.53 -17.52 -0.32
N PHE A 705 -2.83 -17.79 -0.27
CA PHE A 705 -3.59 -18.40 -1.35
C PHE A 705 -4.37 -17.39 -2.19
N THR A 706 -4.10 -16.08 -2.02
CA THR A 706 -4.78 -15.01 -2.76
C THR A 706 -4.90 -15.34 -4.25
N ALA A 707 -6.13 -15.27 -4.74
CA ALA A 707 -6.51 -15.76 -6.04
C ALA A 707 -7.77 -15.03 -6.50
N CYS A 708 -7.88 -14.80 -7.80
CA CYS A 708 -9.09 -14.27 -8.39
C CYS A 708 -9.57 -13.01 -7.65
N LYS A 709 -10.75 -13.05 -7.03
CA LYS A 709 -11.39 -11.90 -6.37
C LYS A 709 -11.14 -11.87 -4.85
N THR A 710 -10.40 -12.84 -4.31
CA THR A 710 -10.26 -13.03 -2.86
C THR A 710 -8.80 -13.00 -2.40
N ALA A 711 -8.55 -12.28 -1.31
CA ALA A 711 -7.33 -12.40 -0.53
C ALA A 711 -7.52 -13.49 0.52
N THR A 712 -6.66 -14.52 0.49
CA THR A 712 -6.82 -15.71 1.32
C THR A 712 -5.50 -16.04 2.00
N PHE A 713 -5.51 -16.14 3.32
CA PHE A 713 -4.33 -16.44 4.14
C PHE A 713 -4.63 -17.61 5.08
N LEU A 714 -3.64 -18.47 5.27
CA LEU A 714 -3.67 -19.56 6.23
C LEU A 714 -2.33 -19.63 6.94
N SER A 715 -2.31 -19.45 8.25
CA SER A 715 -1.17 -19.81 9.08
C SER A 715 -1.53 -20.98 9.99
N ALA A 716 -0.59 -21.91 10.15
CA ALA A 716 -0.71 -23.00 11.09
C ALA A 716 0.64 -23.25 11.76
N GLY A 717 0.63 -23.54 13.06
CA GLY A 717 1.85 -23.73 13.81
C GLY A 717 1.66 -24.52 15.10
N SER A 718 2.79 -24.87 15.69
CA SER A 718 2.87 -25.52 16.99
C SER A 718 4.09 -25.02 17.73
N ASP A 719 3.90 -24.59 18.97
CA ASP A 719 4.97 -24.25 19.89
C ASP A 719 5.04 -25.29 21.02
N VAL A 720 6.26 -25.67 21.41
CA VAL A 720 6.52 -26.36 22.66
C VAL A 720 6.96 -25.37 23.71
N TYR A 721 6.36 -25.45 24.89
CA TYR A 721 6.70 -24.65 26.05
C TYR A 721 7.18 -25.57 27.17
N TYR A 722 8.33 -25.27 27.75
CA TYR A 722 8.76 -25.78 29.05
C TYR A 722 8.56 -24.67 30.08
N SER A 723 7.74 -24.92 31.09
CA SER A 723 7.40 -23.94 32.12
C SER A 723 7.82 -24.44 33.50
N GLN A 724 8.48 -23.57 34.26
CA GLN A 724 8.87 -23.82 35.65
C GLN A 724 8.27 -22.76 36.56
N ARG A 725 7.43 -23.18 37.51
CA ARG A 725 6.83 -22.35 38.55
C ARG A 725 7.58 -22.50 39.86
N ARG A 726 8.00 -21.37 40.42
CA ARG A 726 8.67 -21.29 41.73
C ARG A 726 7.88 -20.41 42.68
N PHE A 727 7.39 -21.00 43.77
CA PHE A 727 6.63 -20.24 44.75
C PHE A 727 7.56 -19.30 45.55
N GLN A 728 7.04 -18.11 45.90
CA GLN A 728 7.79 -17.18 46.75
C GLN A 728 8.01 -17.76 48.14
N GLU A 729 9.05 -17.31 48.85
CA GLU A 729 9.50 -17.89 50.14
C GLU A 729 8.37 -18.10 51.14
N ALA A 730 7.45 -17.13 51.25
CA ALA A 730 6.28 -17.20 52.14
C ALA A 730 5.32 -18.38 51.87
N PHE A 731 5.38 -18.98 50.68
CA PHE A 731 4.51 -20.07 50.23
C PHE A 731 5.26 -21.39 49.99
N ARG A 732 6.59 -21.42 50.07
CA ARG A 732 7.41 -22.61 49.76
C ARG A 732 7.16 -23.80 50.67
N SER A 733 6.85 -23.55 51.94
CA SER A 733 6.49 -24.60 52.90
C SER A 733 5.13 -25.25 52.59
N GLN A 734 4.28 -24.57 51.80
CA GLN A 734 2.93 -25.02 51.45
C GLN A 734 2.83 -25.56 50.01
N PHE A 735 3.71 -25.13 49.11
CA PHE A 735 3.69 -25.51 47.70
C PHE A 735 5.09 -25.84 47.19
N ALA A 736 5.24 -27.05 46.63
CA ALA A 736 6.45 -27.44 45.91
C ALA A 736 6.51 -26.77 44.54
N ASP A 737 7.73 -26.44 44.10
CA ASP A 737 8.00 -25.99 42.73
C ASP A 737 7.51 -27.03 41.72
N ARG A 738 6.91 -26.55 40.62
CA ARG A 738 6.35 -27.42 39.58
C ARG A 738 6.96 -27.11 38.23
N HIS A 739 7.15 -28.14 37.43
CA HIS A 739 7.56 -28.01 36.04
C HIS A 739 6.58 -28.78 35.17
N TYR A 740 6.32 -28.27 33.97
CA TYR A 740 5.47 -28.92 33.00
C TYR A 740 5.86 -28.51 31.59
N THR A 741 5.54 -29.37 30.64
CA THR A 741 5.72 -29.09 29.21
C THR A 741 4.36 -29.14 28.55
N TYR A 742 4.06 -28.17 27.68
CA TYR A 742 2.83 -28.16 26.91
C TYR A 742 3.06 -27.77 25.45
N LEU A 743 2.16 -28.23 24.59
CA LEU A 743 2.08 -27.82 23.19
C LEU A 743 1.00 -26.76 23.03
N ASN A 744 1.29 -25.73 22.23
CA ASN A 744 0.36 -24.70 21.79
C ASN A 744 0.17 -24.84 20.28
N ASN A 745 -0.91 -25.47 19.85
CA ASN A 745 -1.22 -25.66 18.43
C ASN A 745 -2.20 -24.58 17.97
N TYR A 746 -1.95 -23.97 16.82
CA TYR A 746 -2.81 -22.92 16.32
C TYR A 746 -3.00 -22.95 14.81
N ILE A 747 -4.17 -22.52 14.37
CA ILE A 747 -4.52 -22.31 12.96
C ILE A 747 -5.25 -20.97 12.88
N SER A 748 -4.82 -20.11 11.97
CA SER A 748 -5.51 -18.87 11.62
C SER A 748 -5.79 -18.86 10.13
N PHE A 749 -7.06 -18.73 9.76
CA PHE A 749 -7.53 -18.67 8.39
C PHE A 749 -8.27 -17.35 8.17
N SER A 750 -7.94 -16.63 7.11
CA SER A 750 -8.73 -15.51 6.64
C SER A 750 -8.97 -15.59 5.14
N ASN A 751 -10.17 -15.20 4.72
CA ASN A 751 -10.55 -15.08 3.34
C ASN A 751 -11.46 -13.87 3.18
N GLU A 752 -11.12 -12.95 2.30
CA GLU A 752 -11.90 -11.74 2.07
C GLU A 752 -11.99 -11.43 0.58
N ILE A 753 -13.18 -11.02 0.13
CA ILE A 753 -13.34 -10.46 -1.22
C ILE A 753 -12.76 -9.04 -1.26
N GLN A 754 -12.34 -8.60 -2.45
CA GLN A 754 -12.02 -7.19 -2.71
C GLN A 754 -13.05 -6.23 -2.10
N GLN A 755 -12.56 -5.12 -1.55
CA GLN A 755 -13.38 -4.11 -0.87
C GLN A 755 -13.34 -2.78 -1.64
N ALA A 756 -14.49 -2.16 -1.85
CA ALA A 756 -14.60 -0.82 -2.44
C ALA A 756 -14.37 0.28 -1.39
N LYS A 757 -13.97 1.47 -1.83
CA LYS A 757 -13.57 2.58 -0.94
C LYS A 757 -14.59 2.89 0.17
N GLN A 758 -15.88 2.97 -0.13
CA GLN A 758 -16.95 3.30 0.83
C GLN A 758 -17.47 2.12 1.66
N GLN A 759 -17.02 0.90 1.40
CA GLN A 759 -17.46 -0.26 2.17
C GLN A 759 -16.74 -0.24 3.53
N ILE A 760 -17.50 -0.37 4.63
CA ILE A 760 -16.92 -0.43 5.99
C ILE A 760 -16.19 -1.75 6.21
N ASN A 761 -16.81 -2.85 5.78
CA ASN A 761 -16.26 -4.20 5.80
C ASN A 761 -16.36 -4.82 4.40
N PRO A 762 -15.53 -5.84 4.09
CA PRO A 762 -15.71 -6.64 2.89
C PRO A 762 -17.13 -7.22 2.83
N ARG A 763 -17.72 -7.26 1.62
CA ARG A 763 -19.08 -7.80 1.44
C ARG A 763 -19.18 -9.30 1.70
N LEU A 764 -18.08 -10.03 1.57
CA LEU A 764 -17.97 -11.43 1.95
C LEU A 764 -16.57 -11.67 2.52
N ALA A 765 -16.49 -12.08 3.77
CA ALA A 765 -15.24 -12.49 4.38
C ALA A 765 -15.46 -13.50 5.51
N GLN A 766 -14.43 -14.27 5.81
CA GLN A 766 -14.36 -15.19 6.93
C GLN A 766 -12.99 -15.03 7.60
N SER A 767 -12.98 -14.94 8.92
CA SER A 767 -11.77 -15.01 9.75
C SER A 767 -12.02 -16.04 10.83
N ILE A 768 -11.15 -17.04 10.93
CA ILE A 768 -11.27 -18.17 11.87
C ILE A 768 -9.92 -18.35 12.55
N SER A 769 -9.90 -18.41 13.87
CA SER A 769 -8.72 -18.75 14.66
C SER A 769 -9.04 -19.90 15.59
N LEU A 770 -8.20 -20.94 15.57
CA LEU A 770 -8.28 -22.11 16.43
C LEU A 770 -6.98 -22.20 17.22
N ASN A 771 -7.10 -22.42 18.53
CA ASN A 771 -5.97 -22.60 19.43
C ASN A 771 -6.24 -23.79 20.36
N TYR A 772 -5.29 -24.70 20.46
CA TYR A 772 -5.36 -25.87 21.33
C TYR A 772 -4.07 -26.03 22.12
N LYS A 773 -4.17 -25.81 23.43
CA LYS A 773 -3.09 -26.00 24.40
C LYS A 773 -3.28 -27.33 25.12
N THR A 774 -2.24 -28.15 25.16
CA THR A 774 -2.26 -29.43 25.90
C THR A 774 -0.94 -29.67 26.60
N ALA A 775 -0.99 -29.97 27.90
CA ALA A 775 0.18 -30.45 28.62
C ALA A 775 0.57 -31.85 28.13
N ILE A 776 1.87 -32.07 27.95
CA ILE A 776 2.45 -33.32 27.45
C ILE A 776 3.42 -33.96 28.45
N ALA A 777 3.86 -33.23 29.47
CA ALA A 777 4.69 -33.75 30.56
C ALA A 777 4.52 -32.94 31.86
N GLY A 778 4.77 -33.58 33.01
CA GLY A 778 4.80 -32.97 34.34
C GLY A 778 3.42 -32.78 35.00
N LEU A 779 2.50 -32.09 34.32
CA LEU A 779 1.14 -31.81 34.80
C LEU A 779 0.09 -32.09 33.72
N SER A 780 -1.18 -32.20 34.11
CA SER A 780 -2.30 -32.38 33.17
C SER A 780 -3.10 -31.08 33.03
N ALA A 781 -3.21 -30.56 31.81
CA ALA A 781 -4.13 -29.48 31.48
C ALA A 781 -4.40 -29.40 29.98
N THR A 782 -5.62 -29.03 29.61
CA THR A 782 -6.01 -28.76 28.22
C THR A 782 -6.85 -27.50 28.12
N GLN A 783 -6.72 -26.75 27.03
CA GLN A 783 -7.60 -25.65 26.68
C GLN A 783 -7.75 -25.56 25.16
N PHE A 784 -9.00 -25.52 24.70
CA PHE A 784 -9.35 -25.21 23.32
C PHE A 784 -10.03 -23.85 23.27
N LEU A 785 -9.66 -23.02 22.31
CA LEU A 785 -10.34 -21.77 21.96
C LEU A 785 -10.50 -21.71 20.44
N GLY A 786 -11.73 -21.63 19.97
CA GLY A 786 -12.07 -21.30 18.59
C GLY A 786 -12.79 -19.96 18.52
N THR A 787 -12.37 -19.07 17.63
CA THR A 787 -13.05 -17.80 17.33
C THR A 787 -13.29 -17.68 15.83
N GLY A 788 -14.41 -17.06 15.46
CA GLY A 788 -14.79 -16.88 14.07
C GLY A 788 -15.60 -15.61 13.85
N SER A 789 -15.34 -14.92 12.74
CA SER A 789 -16.09 -13.75 12.26
C SER A 789 -16.40 -13.92 10.78
N PHE A 790 -17.67 -13.74 10.42
CA PHE A 790 -18.20 -13.91 9.07
C PHE A 790 -18.91 -12.63 8.65
N TYR A 791 -18.52 -12.09 7.51
CA TYR A 791 -19.01 -10.83 6.98
C TYR A 791 -19.91 -11.11 5.77
N PHE A 792 -21.07 -10.47 5.74
CA PHE A 792 -22.08 -10.64 4.70
C PHE A 792 -22.59 -9.26 4.23
N PRO A 793 -23.17 -9.18 3.02
CA PRO A 793 -23.76 -7.94 2.54
C PRO A 793 -24.93 -7.50 3.43
N GLY A 794 -25.05 -6.20 3.71
CA GLY A 794 -26.20 -5.62 4.39
C GLY A 794 -27.32 -5.18 3.43
N LEU A 795 -28.25 -4.35 3.92
CA LEU A 795 -29.42 -3.88 3.15
C LEU A 795 -29.06 -2.86 2.05
N SER A 796 -27.87 -2.24 2.13
CA SER A 796 -27.34 -1.30 1.13
C SER A 796 -25.92 -1.67 0.76
N VAL A 797 -25.42 -1.12 -0.35
CA VAL A 797 -24.12 -1.47 -0.96
C VAL A 797 -22.95 -1.33 0.01
N ASN A 798 -22.99 -0.33 0.89
CA ASN A 798 -21.94 -0.03 1.87
C ASN A 798 -22.24 -0.60 3.28
N HIS A 799 -23.34 -1.34 3.45
CA HIS A 799 -23.72 -1.95 4.72
C HIS A 799 -23.17 -3.37 4.82
N SER A 800 -22.95 -3.85 6.04
CA SER A 800 -22.51 -5.23 6.27
C SER A 800 -23.16 -5.80 7.53
N LEU A 801 -23.48 -7.09 7.46
CA LEU A 801 -23.84 -7.91 8.61
C LEU A 801 -22.62 -8.75 9.00
N VAL A 802 -22.22 -8.66 10.26
CA VAL A 802 -21.11 -9.43 10.81
C VAL A 802 -21.64 -10.38 11.87
N ILE A 803 -21.47 -11.68 11.63
CA ILE A 803 -21.78 -12.74 12.58
C ILE A 803 -20.47 -13.23 13.18
N SER A 804 -20.39 -13.29 14.50
CA SER A 804 -19.22 -13.75 15.23
C SER A 804 -19.59 -14.87 16.19
N GLY A 805 -18.67 -15.78 16.41
CA GLY A 805 -18.80 -16.86 17.37
C GLY A 805 -17.48 -17.14 18.06
N ALA A 806 -17.55 -17.59 19.32
CA ALA A 806 -16.40 -18.11 20.03
C ALA A 806 -16.79 -19.32 20.88
N TYR A 807 -15.87 -20.27 21.02
CA TYR A 807 -16.04 -21.45 21.84
C TYR A 807 -14.75 -21.71 22.61
N GLN A 808 -14.84 -21.76 23.93
CA GLN A 808 -13.75 -22.17 24.80
C GLN A 808 -14.14 -23.39 25.62
N GLN A 809 -13.19 -24.32 25.77
CA GLN A 809 -13.30 -25.46 26.66
C GLN A 809 -11.96 -25.73 27.36
N LYS A 810 -11.97 -25.69 28.69
CA LYS A 810 -10.89 -26.15 29.57
C LYS A 810 -11.13 -27.60 30.00
N GLY A 811 -10.06 -28.30 30.38
CA GLY A 811 -10.15 -29.64 30.95
C GLY A 811 -10.68 -29.62 32.39
N ALA A 812 -11.53 -30.59 32.74
CA ALA A 812 -12.24 -30.64 34.01
C ALA A 812 -11.34 -30.76 35.26
N ASN A 813 -10.13 -31.32 35.11
CA ASN A 813 -9.16 -31.52 36.18
C ASN A 813 -7.82 -30.83 35.87
N ASN A 814 -7.87 -29.67 35.22
CA ASN A 814 -6.69 -28.90 34.86
C ASN A 814 -5.86 -28.59 36.12
N SER A 815 -4.63 -29.10 36.18
CA SER A 815 -3.68 -28.85 37.27
C SER A 815 -2.99 -27.48 37.15
N ILE A 816 -3.20 -26.77 36.03
CA ILE A 816 -2.71 -25.42 35.72
C ILE A 816 -3.78 -24.66 34.92
N GLY A 817 -3.84 -23.32 35.07
CA GLY A 817 -4.63 -22.44 34.19
C GLY A 817 -3.77 -21.87 33.05
N PHE A 818 -4.27 -21.93 31.82
CA PHE A 818 -3.75 -21.15 30.70
C PHE A 818 -4.45 -19.78 30.65
N SER A 819 -3.80 -18.78 30.05
CA SER A 819 -4.39 -17.44 29.86
C SER A 819 -5.69 -17.49 29.03
N ASN A 820 -6.58 -16.54 29.30
CA ASN A 820 -7.90 -16.44 28.71
C ASN A 820 -7.95 -15.35 27.64
N ASP A 821 -8.13 -15.74 26.39
CA ASP A 821 -8.25 -14.82 25.25
C ASP A 821 -9.68 -14.82 24.65
N PHE A 822 -10.66 -15.34 25.40
CA PHE A 822 -12.04 -15.47 24.94
C PHE A 822 -12.72 -14.08 24.78
N PRO A 823 -13.26 -13.75 23.60
CA PRO A 823 -13.87 -12.43 23.36
C PRO A 823 -15.28 -12.36 23.96
N PHE A 824 -15.41 -12.00 25.24
CA PHE A 824 -16.69 -12.00 25.99
C PHE A 824 -17.76 -11.05 25.41
N SER A 825 -19.01 -11.15 25.88
CA SER A 825 -20.11 -10.24 25.48
C SER A 825 -19.78 -8.78 25.84
N LYS A 826 -20.02 -7.85 24.91
CA LYS A 826 -19.72 -6.42 25.11
C LYS A 826 -20.44 -5.86 26.36
N GLY A 827 -19.73 -5.04 27.13
CA GLY A 827 -20.25 -4.36 28.33
C GLY A 827 -20.20 -5.17 29.64
N TYR A 828 -19.89 -6.46 29.58
CA TYR A 828 -19.71 -7.31 30.76
C TYR A 828 -18.25 -7.39 31.21
N THR A 829 -18.04 -7.61 32.51
CA THR A 829 -16.73 -7.97 33.04
C THR A 829 -16.45 -9.43 32.70
N ALA A 830 -15.31 -9.71 32.05
CA ALA A 830 -14.98 -11.04 31.58
C ALA A 830 -14.18 -11.81 32.64
N GLU A 831 -14.60 -13.04 32.94
CA GLU A 831 -13.87 -13.98 33.80
C GLU A 831 -13.53 -15.27 33.04
N SER A 832 -12.48 -15.95 33.47
CA SER A 832 -11.98 -17.15 32.77
C SER A 832 -12.62 -18.45 33.28
N LEU A 833 -13.75 -18.82 32.71
CA LEU A 833 -14.54 -20.00 33.10
C LEU A 833 -14.20 -21.25 32.27
N ASP A 834 -14.68 -22.43 32.71
CA ASP A 834 -14.34 -23.74 32.11
C ASP A 834 -14.85 -23.89 30.67
N LYS A 835 -16.14 -23.63 30.44
CA LYS A 835 -16.74 -23.66 29.11
C LYS A 835 -17.45 -22.35 28.86
N MET A 836 -17.14 -21.74 27.73
CA MET A 836 -17.77 -20.50 27.29
C MET A 836 -18.12 -20.59 25.82
N GLN A 837 -19.31 -20.12 25.47
CA GLN A 837 -19.81 -20.09 24.11
C GLN A 837 -20.36 -18.71 23.84
N LYS A 838 -19.93 -18.07 22.76
CA LYS A 838 -20.43 -16.77 22.34
C LYS A 838 -21.05 -16.87 20.97
N PHE A 839 -22.17 -16.18 20.82
CA PHE A 839 -22.74 -15.77 19.55
C PHE A 839 -22.88 -14.25 19.53
N GLY A 840 -22.57 -13.62 18.42
CA GLY A 840 -22.79 -12.18 18.25
C GLY A 840 -23.18 -11.85 16.82
N ALA A 841 -24.10 -10.90 16.66
CA ALA A 841 -24.50 -10.35 15.38
C ALA A 841 -24.39 -8.82 15.45
N SER A 842 -23.77 -8.21 14.44
CA SER A 842 -23.68 -6.75 14.34
C SER A 842 -23.90 -6.25 12.93
N TYR A 843 -24.65 -5.16 12.80
CA TYR A 843 -25.00 -4.55 11.53
C TYR A 843 -24.36 -3.18 11.40
N HIS A 844 -23.43 -3.03 10.45
CA HIS A 844 -22.60 -1.83 10.26
C HIS A 844 -23.07 -1.03 9.05
N PHE A 845 -23.16 0.29 9.20
CA PHE A 845 -23.63 1.20 8.14
C PHE A 845 -22.97 2.59 8.24
N PRO A 846 -22.67 3.25 7.10
CA PRO A 846 -22.23 4.63 7.10
C PRO A 846 -23.42 5.55 7.42
N ILE A 847 -23.16 6.61 8.19
CA ILE A 847 -24.16 7.63 8.55
C ILE A 847 -23.94 8.88 7.70
N ALA A 848 -22.70 9.36 7.59
CA ALA A 848 -22.36 10.55 6.82
C ALA A 848 -20.89 10.56 6.38
N TYR A 849 -20.59 11.32 5.33
CA TYR A 849 -19.23 11.64 4.87
C TYR A 849 -19.01 13.16 4.99
N PRO A 850 -18.64 13.67 6.17
CA PRO A 850 -18.68 15.12 6.43
C PRO A 850 -17.65 15.93 5.64
N ASP A 851 -16.50 15.33 5.31
CA ASP A 851 -15.35 15.98 4.70
C ASP A 851 -14.98 17.33 5.38
N ALA A 852 -15.13 17.37 6.71
CA ALA A 852 -15.03 18.58 7.52
C ALA A 852 -13.94 18.44 8.57
N GLY A 853 -13.28 19.55 8.88
CA GLY A 853 -12.25 19.55 9.91
C GLY A 853 -12.02 20.92 10.53
N PHE A 854 -11.25 20.90 11.61
CA PHE A 854 -10.98 22.08 12.43
C PHE A 854 -9.48 22.32 12.55
N GLY A 855 -9.05 23.54 12.20
CA GLY A 855 -7.73 24.06 12.53
C GLY A 855 -6.52 23.40 11.85
N ASN A 856 -6.67 22.39 11.00
CA ASN A 856 -5.60 21.44 10.60
C ASN A 856 -5.22 20.43 11.70
N LEU A 857 -6.10 20.21 12.68
CA LEU A 857 -5.89 19.28 13.80
C LEU A 857 -6.69 18.01 13.68
N ALA A 858 -7.95 18.11 13.30
CA ALA A 858 -8.83 16.97 13.18
C ALA A 858 -9.67 17.12 11.92
N TYR A 859 -9.75 16.04 11.13
CA TYR A 859 -10.55 15.97 9.91
C TYR A 859 -11.39 14.70 9.91
N LEU A 860 -12.70 14.83 9.78
CA LEU A 860 -13.65 13.72 9.75
C LEU A 860 -13.98 13.34 8.31
N LEU A 861 -13.74 12.08 7.99
CA LEU A 861 -13.98 11.49 6.68
C LEU A 861 -15.29 10.68 6.65
N LEU A 862 -15.54 9.91 7.70
CA LEU A 862 -16.67 9.01 7.80
C LEU A 862 -17.20 9.01 9.23
N VAL A 863 -18.52 9.15 9.36
CA VAL A 863 -19.26 8.83 10.57
C VAL A 863 -20.04 7.56 10.28
N ARG A 864 -19.85 6.52 11.10
CA ARG A 864 -20.51 5.22 10.90
C ARG A 864 -21.13 4.70 12.19
N GLY A 865 -22.21 3.95 12.05
CA GLY A 865 -22.90 3.29 13.15
C GLY A 865 -22.78 1.78 13.04
N TYR A 866 -22.90 1.10 14.17
CA TYR A 866 -23.36 -0.28 14.15
C TYR A 866 -24.31 -0.61 15.30
N LEU A 867 -25.25 -1.49 15.03
CA LEU A 867 -26.13 -2.11 16.03
C LEU A 867 -25.62 -3.51 16.32
N PHE A 868 -25.71 -3.98 17.56
CA PHE A 868 -25.24 -5.32 17.91
C PHE A 868 -26.12 -6.04 18.93
N TYR A 869 -26.01 -7.36 18.90
CA TYR A 869 -26.45 -8.28 19.93
C TYR A 869 -25.33 -9.29 20.18
N ASP A 870 -24.92 -9.46 21.44
CA ASP A 870 -23.96 -10.47 21.88
C ASP A 870 -24.61 -11.34 22.97
N GLN A 871 -24.34 -12.64 22.93
CA GLN A 871 -24.71 -13.59 23.97
C GLN A 871 -23.51 -14.46 24.29
N THR A 872 -23.15 -14.54 25.56
CA THR A 872 -22.16 -15.50 26.06
C THR A 872 -22.84 -16.40 27.06
N HIS A 873 -22.82 -17.71 26.81
CA HIS A 873 -23.19 -18.74 27.76
C HIS A 873 -21.92 -19.27 28.41
N ALA A 874 -21.86 -19.30 29.75
CA ALA A 874 -20.70 -19.82 30.45
C ALA A 874 -21.10 -20.80 31.57
N THR A 875 -20.28 -21.84 31.71
CA THR A 875 -20.39 -22.82 32.79
C THR A 875 -19.02 -23.07 33.40
N ASP A 876 -18.99 -23.28 34.71
CA ASP A 876 -17.80 -23.66 35.46
C ASP A 876 -18.18 -24.74 36.48
N GLY A 877 -17.46 -25.86 36.49
CA GLY A 877 -17.72 -26.97 37.40
C GLY A 877 -17.28 -26.68 38.84
N SER A 878 -16.50 -25.60 39.05
CA SER A 878 -15.82 -25.26 40.29
C SER A 878 -15.91 -23.78 40.69
N PHE A 879 -16.43 -22.91 39.84
CA PHE A 879 -16.66 -21.46 39.98
C PHE A 879 -15.76 -20.70 40.95
N LEU A 880 -14.44 -20.81 40.81
CA LEU A 880 -13.43 -20.12 41.63
C LEU A 880 -13.19 -20.72 43.04
N LEU A 881 -13.58 -21.99 43.25
CA LEU A 881 -13.25 -22.95 44.35
C LEU A 881 -14.20 -23.08 45.56
N ASN A 882 -15.51 -22.82 45.43
CA ASN A 882 -16.54 -23.15 46.47
C ASN A 882 -17.35 -24.44 46.16
N GLY A 883 -16.98 -25.21 45.12
CA GLY A 883 -17.55 -26.53 44.83
C GLY A 883 -19.00 -26.55 44.30
N ARG A 884 -19.59 -25.40 44.00
CA ARG A 884 -20.92 -25.30 43.39
C ARG A 884 -20.81 -25.09 41.88
N PRO A 885 -21.60 -25.81 41.07
CA PRO A 885 -21.60 -25.59 39.63
C PRO A 885 -22.16 -24.19 39.31
N PHE A 886 -21.51 -23.50 38.39
CA PHE A 886 -21.96 -22.21 37.87
C PHE A 886 -22.45 -22.36 36.44
N LYS A 887 -23.54 -21.67 36.15
CA LYS A 887 -24.14 -21.57 34.81
C LYS A 887 -24.82 -20.21 34.72
N ALA A 888 -24.41 -19.40 33.75
CA ALA A 888 -24.98 -18.09 33.53
C ALA A 888 -24.98 -17.71 32.04
N ASP A 889 -25.93 -16.84 31.69
CA ASP A 889 -26.00 -16.16 30.41
C ASP A 889 -25.61 -14.68 30.60
N PHE A 890 -24.87 -14.15 29.63
CA PHE A 890 -24.43 -12.77 29.57
C PHE A 890 -24.82 -12.20 28.21
N ARG A 891 -26.04 -11.68 28.11
CA ARG A 891 -26.58 -11.13 26.86
C ARG A 891 -26.57 -9.61 26.89
N SER A 892 -26.07 -8.99 25.83
CA SER A 892 -26.11 -7.55 25.67
C SER A 892 -26.55 -7.14 24.27
N ALA A 893 -27.24 -6.01 24.19
CA ALA A 893 -27.62 -5.38 22.94
C ALA A 893 -27.30 -3.90 22.99
N GLY A 894 -26.99 -3.29 21.85
CA GLY A 894 -26.61 -1.89 21.86
C GLY A 894 -26.29 -1.32 20.50
N ALA A 895 -25.72 -0.12 20.56
CA ALA A 895 -25.33 0.65 19.39
C ALA A 895 -23.98 1.31 19.64
N ALA A 896 -23.23 1.54 18.57
CA ALA A 896 -22.02 2.32 18.63
C ALA A 896 -21.95 3.30 17.47
N LEU A 897 -21.37 4.47 17.75
CA LEU A 897 -21.08 5.53 16.79
C LEU A 897 -19.56 5.70 16.69
N PHE A 898 -19.02 5.63 15.48
CA PHE A 898 -17.60 5.82 15.20
C PHE A 898 -17.36 7.02 14.31
N PHE A 899 -16.24 7.68 14.58
CA PHE A 899 -15.71 8.80 13.85
C PHE A 899 -14.37 8.39 13.27
N ASP A 900 -14.32 8.19 11.96
CA ASP A 900 -13.11 7.87 11.23
C ASP A 900 -12.58 9.14 10.56
N GLY A 901 -11.31 9.44 10.80
CA GLY A 901 -10.71 10.70 10.39
C GLY A 901 -9.20 10.69 10.41
N LYS A 902 -8.62 11.88 10.32
CA LYS A 902 -7.19 12.12 10.43
C LYS A 902 -6.88 13.18 11.48
N LEU A 903 -5.86 12.93 12.29
CA LEU A 903 -5.25 13.90 13.21
C LEU A 903 -4.03 14.56 12.57
N PHE A 904 -3.85 15.86 12.79
CA PHE A 904 -2.79 16.71 12.22
C PHE A 904 -2.68 16.61 10.68
N ASN A 905 -3.78 16.24 10.03
CA ASN A 905 -3.85 15.91 8.61
C ASN A 905 -2.88 14.79 8.16
N GLN A 906 -2.48 13.87 9.04
CA GLN A 906 -1.54 12.78 8.75
C GLN A 906 -2.06 11.44 9.29
N GLY A 907 -2.14 11.29 10.61
CA GLY A 907 -2.44 10.02 11.28
C GLY A 907 -3.91 9.65 11.22
N SER A 908 -4.24 8.50 10.63
CA SER A 908 -5.60 7.98 10.63
C SER A 908 -6.02 7.62 12.06
N VAL A 909 -7.20 8.06 12.47
CA VAL A 909 -7.76 7.73 13.78
C VAL A 909 -9.19 7.24 13.60
N SER A 910 -9.54 6.22 14.37
CA SER A 910 -10.92 5.80 14.57
C SER A 910 -11.19 5.77 16.06
N PHE A 911 -12.21 6.51 16.50
CA PHE A 911 -12.68 6.48 17.87
C PHE A 911 -14.21 6.43 17.87
N GLY A 912 -14.79 5.88 18.93
CA GLY A 912 -16.22 5.74 19.00
C GLY A 912 -16.78 5.78 20.40
N ILE A 913 -18.10 5.92 20.47
CA ILE A 913 -18.89 5.82 21.68
C ILE A 913 -19.78 4.61 21.51
N ARG A 914 -19.69 3.64 22.42
CA ARG A 914 -20.52 2.45 22.45
C ARG A 914 -21.46 2.52 23.64
N TYR A 915 -22.74 2.30 23.39
CA TYR A 915 -23.74 2.03 24.41
C TYR A 915 -24.08 0.54 24.39
N SER A 916 -23.98 -0.10 25.55
CA SER A 916 -24.31 -1.51 25.75
C SER A 916 -25.37 -1.62 26.86
N TYR A 917 -26.52 -2.22 26.54
CA TYR A 917 -27.54 -2.60 27.51
C TYR A 917 -27.37 -4.07 27.90
N LEU A 918 -27.17 -4.34 29.18
CA LEU A 918 -27.02 -5.68 29.75
C LEU A 918 -28.41 -6.26 30.03
N LEU A 919 -28.75 -7.39 29.41
CA LEU A 919 -30.03 -8.06 29.60
C LEU A 919 -30.01 -8.91 30.89
N ASP A 920 -28.84 -9.49 31.20
CA ASP A 920 -28.54 -10.25 32.41
C ASP A 920 -27.66 -9.44 33.37
N ASP A 921 -27.63 -9.83 34.64
CA ASP A 921 -26.82 -9.13 35.65
C ASP A 921 -25.32 -9.38 35.44
N ASP A 922 -24.50 -8.35 35.67
CA ASP A 922 -23.04 -8.42 35.55
C ASP A 922 -22.44 -9.06 36.80
N LEU A 923 -22.47 -10.40 36.85
CA LEU A 923 -22.10 -11.20 38.03
C LEU A 923 -20.66 -10.99 38.52
N PHE A 924 -19.78 -10.47 37.66
CA PHE A 924 -18.36 -10.20 37.97
C PHE A 924 -18.02 -8.71 38.02
N GLY A 925 -18.98 -7.84 37.71
CA GLY A 925 -18.79 -6.41 37.62
C GLY A 925 -19.56 -5.61 38.67
N GLY A 926 -19.64 -4.30 38.46
CA GLY A 926 -20.41 -3.39 39.31
C GLY A 926 -21.90 -3.32 38.95
N ASN A 927 -22.70 -2.69 39.82
CA ASN A 927 -24.13 -2.52 39.61
C ASN A 927 -24.46 -1.67 38.35
N GLY A 928 -25.51 -2.05 37.62
CA GLY A 928 -26.11 -1.25 36.54
C GLY A 928 -26.11 -1.90 35.16
N LYS A 929 -27.26 -1.84 34.46
CA LYS A 929 -27.47 -2.45 33.13
C LYS A 929 -27.06 -1.56 31.95
N ASN A 930 -26.79 -0.28 32.18
CA ASN A 930 -26.42 0.67 31.13
C ASN A 930 -24.92 0.92 31.16
N ARG A 931 -24.22 0.61 30.08
CA ARG A 931 -22.77 0.87 29.93
C ARG A 931 -22.55 1.83 28.77
N ILE A 932 -21.77 2.88 29.01
CA ILE A 932 -21.26 3.79 27.98
C ILE A 932 -19.75 3.66 27.99
N GLU A 933 -19.19 3.31 26.84
CA GLU A 933 -17.77 3.00 26.68
C GLU A 933 -17.19 3.90 25.59
N LEU A 934 -16.01 4.48 25.86
CA LEU A 934 -15.20 5.11 24.84
C LEU A 934 -14.35 4.03 24.17
N VAL A 935 -14.58 3.82 22.88
CA VAL A 935 -13.81 2.87 22.07
C VAL A 935 -12.65 3.63 21.45
N LEU A 936 -11.45 3.39 21.97
CA LEU A 936 -10.20 3.96 21.47
C LEU A 936 -9.46 2.91 20.61
N PRO A 937 -8.58 3.34 19.68
CA PRO A 937 -7.77 2.41 18.90
C PRO A 937 -6.81 1.63 19.80
N VAL A 938 -6.64 0.33 19.51
CA VAL A 938 -5.90 -0.64 20.35
C VAL A 938 -4.37 -0.48 20.24
N SER A 939 -3.87 0.08 19.14
CA SER A 939 -2.46 0.45 18.97
C SER A 939 -2.35 1.78 18.25
N ILE A 940 -1.35 2.57 18.66
CA ILE A 940 -1.08 3.94 18.22
C ILE A 940 0.33 4.01 17.59
N PHE A 941 1.01 2.88 17.40
CA PHE A 941 2.34 2.80 16.78
C PHE A 941 2.31 1.93 15.53
#